data_AF-A0A8X6Z0G1-F1
#
_entry.id   AF-A0A8X6Z0G1-F1
#
_cell.length_a   1.000
_cell.length_b   1.000
_cell.length_c   1.000
_cell.angle_alpha   90.00
_cell.angle_beta   90.00
_cell.angle_gamma   90.00
#
_symmetry.space_group_name_H-M   'P 1'
#
loop_
_entity.id
_entity.type
_entity.pdbx_description
1 polymer ?
#
loop_
_entity_poly.entity_id
_entity_poly.type
_entity_poly.pdbx_seq_one_letter_code
_entity_poly.pdbx_strand_id
1 'polypeptide(L)'
;MKITKSSFYLSILFFTTLFIYSLLNAGSIVRNLGGDILDLTSTQSIYIPAGTDYTIANGQVNNVTANSIIMHDSTSQLILENAKLYLGSDYTMTQGSMIVKGDCEIASNNYKFTTQGHYILIDDNATLKFNNTNFVMQPPQKNIKLVTFSNSLSSLYLLNSTLKVDYINYNSTTSSDNGPLFVGGKLIIDGNCTIDNASTNTMNALQLGVSLSAEDCVLQIKNNSKLNINNAGLIINNGDPNSLNIATEATINVNIDANFEIINSLDLNNYFLNLDLTSTNFFNGKTLSLFDGKISSKQWFDEYSYALDNALTSSNEYYALVRYAAPGFGANPNTVRIYNKNMDYITSGTYGDGYVTSIGADWSPDGKYLAVSGENAGSPKKNVRIYTFNGTLLSELCSVSTVTDASSTSPENNYNIRWSPDGRYIATESGDHQWLRFYSFDGAELNLITSFENDAWNTATAAYYNTLDWTPNGKYLAWANGFETPGVYPLKILYFDGTTVTQRTSTYDSVGAKCYSAQWSSTGKYLTRARLDYSQGLIYYFDGENLSLVTTFTEQYERYDWSFKTNHIFASYGGKLDIFRFNGEALTPISYNVFDTTEGLSRFKISHDDTFLVIGFSILARYKALLSSTDIASKLSLQNANLNLNSNNTTLYNKTLRTL
;
A
#
# COMPACT_ATOMS: atom_id res chain seq x y z
N MET A 1 45.52 24.71 -56.45
CA MET A 1 44.90 24.60 -57.78
C MET A 1 45.35 23.32 -58.47
N LYS A 2 44.56 22.25 -58.34
CA LYS A 2 44.37 21.12 -59.29
C LYS A 2 43.51 20.08 -58.55
N ILE A 3 42.20 20.31 -58.62
CA ILE A 3 41.20 19.30 -58.25
C ILE A 3 41.16 18.34 -59.44
N THR A 4 41.65 17.12 -59.25
CA THR A 4 41.62 16.07 -60.28
C THR A 4 40.21 15.50 -60.39
N LYS A 5 39.69 15.54 -61.62
CA LYS A 5 38.35 15.16 -62.08
C LYS A 5 37.85 13.75 -61.71
N SER A 6 38.60 12.91 -60.98
CA SER A 6 38.16 11.52 -60.71
C SER A 6 37.26 11.37 -59.48
N SER A 7 37.27 12.28 -58.52
CA SER A 7 36.41 12.17 -57.31
C SER A 7 34.95 12.55 -57.58
N PHE A 8 34.67 13.29 -58.67
CA PHE A 8 33.32 13.73 -59.02
C PHE A 8 32.55 12.72 -59.89
N TYR A 9 33.27 11.87 -60.63
CA TYR A 9 32.64 10.77 -61.38
C TYR A 9 32.45 9.51 -60.52
N LEU A 10 33.26 9.29 -59.49
CA LEU A 10 33.08 8.15 -58.59
C LEU A 10 31.84 8.30 -57.69
N SER A 11 31.48 9.53 -57.31
CA SER A 11 30.25 9.81 -56.55
C SER A 11 28.99 9.69 -57.43
N ILE A 12 29.01 10.24 -58.65
CA ILE A 12 27.86 10.17 -59.58
C ILE A 12 27.64 8.74 -60.11
N LEU A 13 28.71 7.95 -60.28
CA LEU A 13 28.57 6.53 -60.64
C LEU A 13 27.99 5.73 -59.46
N PHE A 14 28.37 6.03 -58.20
CA PHE A 14 27.75 5.43 -57.01
C PHE A 14 26.26 5.78 -56.87
N PHE A 15 25.86 7.03 -57.15
CA PHE A 15 24.47 7.48 -57.03
C PHE A 15 23.55 6.89 -58.11
N THR A 16 24.04 6.70 -59.33
CA THR A 16 23.25 6.04 -60.39
C THR A 16 23.25 4.52 -60.21
N THR A 17 24.34 3.90 -59.75
CA THR A 17 24.33 2.45 -59.50
C THR A 17 23.54 2.05 -58.27
N LEU A 18 23.43 2.85 -57.19
CA LEU A 18 22.61 2.48 -56.01
C LEU A 18 21.10 2.63 -56.29
N PHE A 19 20.72 3.64 -57.07
CA PHE A 19 19.34 3.85 -57.50
C PHE A 19 18.92 2.81 -58.56
N ILE A 20 19.83 2.41 -59.45
CA ILE A 20 19.57 1.37 -60.47
C ILE A 20 19.66 -0.04 -59.87
N TYR A 21 20.56 -0.35 -58.92
CA TYR A 21 20.62 -1.68 -58.27
C TYR A 21 19.39 -1.98 -57.42
N SER A 22 18.85 -0.98 -56.72
CA SER A 22 17.61 -1.15 -55.93
C SER A 22 16.36 -1.32 -56.79
N LEU A 23 16.38 -0.81 -58.03
CA LEU A 23 15.32 -1.04 -59.03
C LEU A 23 15.48 -2.36 -59.82
N LEU A 24 16.67 -2.97 -59.85
CA LEU A 24 16.97 -4.17 -60.64
C LEU A 24 16.94 -5.49 -59.85
N ASN A 25 16.93 -5.46 -58.53
CA ASN A 25 16.80 -6.66 -57.70
C ASN A 25 15.57 -6.57 -56.79
N ALA A 26 14.53 -7.35 -57.13
CA ALA A 26 13.61 -7.83 -56.11
C ALA A 26 14.41 -8.79 -55.20
N GLY A 27 14.83 -8.30 -54.04
CA GLY A 27 15.61 -9.08 -53.07
C GLY A 27 16.16 -8.22 -51.94
N SER A 28 16.47 -8.85 -50.81
CA SER A 28 16.97 -8.19 -49.60
C SER A 28 18.37 -7.57 -49.85
N ILE A 29 18.51 -6.27 -49.57
CA ILE A 29 19.78 -5.53 -49.66
C ILE A 29 20.42 -5.54 -48.28
N VAL A 30 21.66 -6.02 -48.14
CA VAL A 30 22.39 -6.00 -46.86
C VAL A 30 23.55 -5.02 -46.92
N ARG A 31 23.51 -4.00 -46.06
CA ARG A 31 24.60 -3.06 -45.80
C ARG A 31 25.22 -3.36 -44.44
N ASN A 32 26.24 -4.20 -44.46
CA ASN A 32 27.07 -4.47 -43.29
C ASN A 32 28.14 -3.38 -43.15
N LEU A 33 28.15 -2.69 -42.01
CA LEU A 33 29.08 -1.60 -41.70
C LEU A 33 30.35 -2.11 -41.00
N GLY A 34 30.41 -3.35 -40.51
CA GLY A 34 31.63 -3.93 -39.93
C GLY A 34 32.22 -3.18 -38.72
N GLY A 35 31.39 -2.42 -37.99
CA GLY A 35 31.77 -1.54 -36.90
C GLY A 35 31.93 -0.07 -37.30
N ASP A 36 31.86 0.25 -38.59
CA ASP A 36 32.02 1.61 -39.10
C ASP A 36 30.79 2.49 -38.84
N ILE A 37 31.02 3.80 -38.97
CA ILE A 37 29.98 4.84 -38.89
C ILE A 37 29.65 5.33 -40.30
N LEU A 38 28.39 5.19 -40.70
CA LEU A 38 27.82 5.86 -41.86
C LEU A 38 27.21 7.20 -41.41
N ASP A 39 27.83 8.31 -41.81
CA ASP A 39 27.28 9.64 -41.52
C ASP A 39 26.44 10.15 -42.70
N LEU A 40 25.14 10.39 -42.47
CA LEU A 40 24.24 10.92 -43.50
C LEU A 40 24.28 12.45 -43.52
N THR A 41 24.54 13.02 -44.69
CA THR A 41 24.32 14.46 -44.91
C THR A 41 22.84 14.77 -45.07
N SER A 42 22.43 16.04 -44.94
CA SER A 42 21.02 16.47 -45.11
C SER A 42 20.41 16.17 -46.49
N THR A 43 21.23 15.77 -47.46
CA THR A 43 20.85 15.43 -48.84
C THR A 43 20.91 13.92 -49.13
N GLN A 44 21.37 13.11 -48.17
CA GLN A 44 21.51 11.67 -48.34
C GLN A 44 20.33 10.93 -47.71
N SER A 45 19.80 9.98 -48.47
CA SER A 45 18.67 9.14 -48.06
C SER A 45 18.95 7.68 -48.39
N ILE A 46 18.60 6.80 -47.47
CA ILE A 46 18.45 5.35 -47.70
C ILE A 46 17.03 5.15 -48.21
N TYR A 47 16.89 4.83 -49.49
CA TYR A 47 15.60 4.54 -50.11
C TYR A 47 15.38 3.03 -50.16
N ILE A 48 14.23 2.57 -49.66
CA ILE A 48 13.82 1.17 -49.61
C ILE A 48 12.64 1.01 -50.59
N PRO A 49 12.83 0.36 -51.75
CA PRO A 49 11.77 0.10 -52.72
C PRO A 49 10.59 -0.73 -52.16
N ALA A 50 9.48 -0.73 -52.89
CA ALA A 50 8.34 -1.60 -52.63
C ALA A 50 8.75 -3.08 -52.67
N GLY A 51 8.27 -3.88 -51.72
CA GLY A 51 8.47 -5.32 -51.65
C GLY A 51 9.92 -5.76 -51.42
N THR A 52 10.75 -4.87 -50.88
CA THR A 52 12.16 -5.15 -50.60
C THR A 52 12.50 -4.91 -49.15
N ASP A 53 13.48 -5.67 -48.66
CA ASP A 53 14.07 -5.47 -47.35
C ASP A 53 15.44 -4.79 -47.50
N TYR A 54 15.75 -3.88 -46.58
CA TYR A 54 17.06 -3.25 -46.48
C TYR A 54 17.63 -3.46 -45.08
N THR A 55 18.70 -4.24 -44.98
CA THR A 55 19.40 -4.51 -43.72
C THR A 55 20.55 -3.53 -43.50
N ILE A 56 20.56 -2.86 -42.35
CA ILE A 56 21.72 -2.17 -41.79
C ILE A 56 22.29 -3.07 -40.71
N ALA A 57 23.51 -3.57 -40.91
CA ALA A 57 24.12 -4.55 -40.01
C ALA A 57 25.43 -4.06 -39.40
N ASN A 58 25.68 -4.39 -38.13
CA ASN A 58 26.94 -4.27 -37.41
C ASN A 58 27.61 -2.89 -37.54
N GLY A 59 26.97 -1.82 -37.08
CA GLY A 59 27.58 -0.49 -37.09
C GLY A 59 26.59 0.63 -36.82
N GLN A 60 26.99 1.86 -37.09
CA GLN A 60 26.23 3.04 -36.70
C GLN A 60 25.87 3.92 -37.90
N VAL A 61 24.65 4.45 -37.93
CA VAL A 61 24.21 5.48 -38.88
C VAL A 61 23.97 6.78 -38.13
N ASN A 62 24.72 7.82 -38.46
CA ASN A 62 24.62 9.15 -37.87
C ASN A 62 23.72 10.08 -38.69
N ASN A 63 23.22 11.11 -38.01
CA ASN A 63 22.44 12.20 -38.59
C ASN A 63 21.20 11.69 -39.34
N VAL A 64 20.51 10.72 -38.74
CA VAL A 64 19.19 10.30 -39.22
C VAL A 64 18.20 11.43 -38.95
N THR A 65 17.68 12.02 -40.03
CA THR A 65 16.71 13.11 -40.04
C THR A 65 15.44 12.69 -40.79
N ALA A 66 14.43 13.56 -40.86
CA ALA A 66 13.11 13.25 -41.44
C ALA A 66 13.13 12.54 -42.82
N ASN A 67 14.13 12.81 -43.67
CA ASN A 67 14.23 12.23 -45.02
C ASN A 67 15.39 11.24 -45.17
N SER A 68 16.02 10.82 -44.07
CA SER A 68 17.21 9.98 -44.11
C SER A 68 16.93 8.52 -44.44
N ILE A 69 15.77 7.98 -44.05
CA ILE A 69 15.35 6.60 -44.38
C ILE A 69 13.93 6.68 -44.93
N ILE A 70 13.77 6.37 -46.22
CA ILE A 70 12.52 6.52 -46.97
C ILE A 70 12.07 5.13 -47.43
N MET A 71 10.94 4.67 -46.90
CA MET A 71 10.25 3.46 -47.35
C MET A 71 9.20 3.83 -48.39
N HIS A 72 9.20 3.14 -49.54
CA HIS A 72 8.33 3.47 -50.67
C HIS A 72 6.85 3.26 -50.34
N ASP A 73 6.52 2.10 -49.77
CA ASP A 73 5.16 1.74 -49.38
C ASP A 73 5.12 0.81 -48.16
N SER A 74 3.93 0.31 -47.80
CA SER A 74 3.72 -0.61 -46.68
C SER A 74 4.42 -1.97 -46.81
N THR A 75 4.92 -2.32 -48.00
CA THR A 75 5.65 -3.57 -48.27
C THR A 75 7.17 -3.40 -48.20
N SER A 76 7.67 -2.17 -48.05
CA SER A 76 9.08 -1.90 -47.75
C SER A 76 9.44 -2.30 -46.32
N GLN A 77 10.62 -2.87 -46.10
CA GLN A 77 11.06 -3.29 -44.77
C GLN A 77 12.49 -2.81 -44.46
N LEU A 78 12.66 -2.16 -43.30
CA LEU A 78 13.96 -1.87 -42.73
C LEU A 78 14.35 -2.98 -41.74
N ILE A 79 15.52 -3.57 -41.89
CA ILE A 79 16.07 -4.53 -40.91
C ILE A 79 17.27 -3.88 -40.23
N LEU A 80 17.27 -3.81 -38.90
CA LEU A 80 18.42 -3.42 -38.11
C LEU A 80 19.02 -4.68 -37.47
N GLU A 81 20.31 -4.94 -37.71
CA GLU A 81 21.02 -6.10 -37.16
C GLU A 81 22.28 -5.66 -36.41
N ASN A 82 22.29 -5.71 -35.08
CA ASN A 82 23.40 -5.19 -34.26
C ASN A 82 23.81 -3.75 -34.67
N ALA A 83 22.80 -2.91 -34.90
CA ALA A 83 22.98 -1.60 -35.53
C ALA A 83 22.46 -0.46 -34.65
N LYS A 84 23.12 0.69 -34.78
CA LYS A 84 22.74 1.92 -34.08
C LYS A 84 22.30 3.01 -35.04
N LEU A 85 21.13 3.60 -34.80
CA LEU A 85 20.68 4.81 -35.46
C LEU A 85 20.85 5.99 -34.49
N TYR A 86 21.61 7.00 -34.89
CA TYR A 86 21.74 8.25 -34.14
C TYR A 86 20.95 9.35 -34.85
N LEU A 87 19.89 9.82 -34.20
CA LEU A 87 19.00 10.84 -34.77
C LEU A 87 19.65 12.22 -34.70
N GLY A 88 19.67 12.91 -35.85
CA GLY A 88 20.05 14.32 -35.97
C GLY A 88 18.86 15.29 -35.89
N SER A 89 17.65 14.78 -36.07
CA SER A 89 16.38 15.48 -35.89
C SER A 89 15.26 14.49 -35.58
N ASP A 90 14.03 14.96 -35.38
CA ASP A 90 12.85 14.10 -35.37
C ASP A 90 12.79 13.28 -36.68
N TYR A 91 12.48 11.98 -36.54
CA TYR A 91 12.28 11.03 -37.62
C TYR A 91 10.92 10.37 -37.49
N THR A 92 10.22 10.19 -38.61
CA THR A 92 8.91 9.53 -38.67
C THR A 92 8.94 8.42 -39.71
N MET A 93 8.67 7.20 -39.25
CA MET A 93 8.34 6.06 -40.10
C MET A 93 6.91 6.20 -40.58
N THR A 94 6.74 6.72 -41.79
CA THR A 94 5.43 7.00 -42.41
C THR A 94 4.88 5.85 -43.25
N GLN A 95 5.71 4.86 -43.60
CA GLN A 95 5.38 3.66 -44.38
C GLN A 95 6.28 2.48 -43.98
N GLY A 96 5.94 1.29 -44.45
CA GLY A 96 6.74 0.06 -44.31
C GLY A 96 6.69 -0.59 -42.92
N SER A 97 7.71 -1.38 -42.63
CA SER A 97 7.89 -2.07 -41.34
C SER A 97 9.35 -2.11 -40.92
N MET A 98 9.61 -2.34 -39.63
CA MET A 98 10.95 -2.52 -39.11
C MET A 98 11.13 -3.88 -38.45
N ILE A 99 12.24 -4.56 -38.70
CA ILE A 99 12.68 -5.75 -37.97
C ILE A 99 13.97 -5.45 -37.21
N VAL A 100 14.05 -5.88 -35.96
CA VAL A 100 15.23 -5.73 -35.11
C VAL A 100 15.81 -7.10 -34.80
N LYS A 101 17.09 -7.31 -35.15
CA LYS A 101 17.86 -8.53 -34.92
C LYS A 101 19.09 -8.22 -34.07
N GLY A 102 19.35 -9.04 -33.06
CA GLY A 102 20.43 -8.79 -32.11
C GLY A 102 20.24 -7.50 -31.30
N ASP A 103 21.33 -6.83 -30.94
CA ASP A 103 21.29 -5.64 -30.08
C ASP A 103 21.32 -4.35 -30.91
N CYS A 104 20.16 -3.72 -31.07
CA CYS A 104 20.02 -2.47 -31.82
C CYS A 104 19.70 -1.29 -30.91
N GLU A 105 20.15 -0.09 -31.30
CA GLU A 105 19.95 1.14 -30.53
C GLU A 105 19.45 2.28 -31.43
N ILE A 106 18.41 2.98 -31.01
CA ILE A 106 18.02 4.28 -31.53
C ILE A 106 18.36 5.30 -30.44
N ALA A 107 19.33 6.16 -30.73
CA ALA A 107 19.84 7.15 -29.78
C ALA A 107 19.63 8.56 -30.31
N SER A 108 19.44 9.51 -29.41
CA SER A 108 19.33 10.92 -29.79
C SER A 108 19.65 11.87 -28.63
N ASN A 109 19.58 13.17 -28.91
CA ASN A 109 19.53 14.21 -27.87
C ASN A 109 18.10 14.68 -27.67
N ASN A 110 17.22 13.77 -27.23
CA ASN A 110 15.80 14.00 -26.98
C ASN A 110 14.92 14.21 -28.24
N TYR A 111 15.38 13.77 -29.42
CA TYR A 111 14.56 13.78 -30.65
C TYR A 111 13.51 12.67 -30.63
N LYS A 112 12.52 12.80 -31.51
CA LYS A 112 11.44 11.82 -31.67
C LYS A 112 11.79 10.78 -32.71
N PHE A 113 11.53 9.52 -32.37
CA PHE A 113 11.36 8.44 -33.34
C PHE A 113 9.88 8.08 -33.37
N THR A 114 9.18 8.35 -34.47
CA THR A 114 7.73 8.21 -34.55
C THR A 114 7.34 7.05 -35.47
N THR A 115 6.48 6.14 -35.01
CA THR A 115 5.83 5.13 -35.86
C THR A 115 4.40 5.55 -36.15
N GLN A 116 4.12 6.00 -37.37
CA GLN A 116 2.81 6.51 -37.79
C GLN A 116 1.86 5.37 -38.19
N GLY A 117 1.57 4.47 -37.25
CA GLY A 117 0.71 3.31 -37.45
C GLY A 117 1.42 2.08 -38.04
N HIS A 118 2.73 2.17 -38.23
CA HIS A 118 3.57 1.11 -38.79
C HIS A 118 4.31 0.33 -37.71
N TYR A 119 4.63 -0.92 -38.02
CA TYR A 119 4.98 -1.93 -37.02
C TYR A 119 6.49 -2.14 -36.89
N ILE A 120 6.92 -2.45 -35.67
CA ILE A 120 8.26 -2.91 -35.32
C ILE A 120 8.15 -4.34 -34.80
N LEU A 121 8.89 -5.26 -35.41
CA LEU A 121 9.11 -6.62 -34.92
C LEU A 121 10.48 -6.70 -34.24
N ILE A 122 10.51 -7.07 -32.97
CA ILE A 122 11.73 -7.42 -32.25
C ILE A 122 11.89 -8.95 -32.36
N ASP A 123 12.87 -9.36 -33.15
CA ASP A 123 13.14 -10.76 -33.50
C ASP A 123 13.57 -11.57 -32.27
N ASP A 124 13.75 -12.88 -32.44
CA ASP A 124 14.07 -13.80 -31.37
C ASP A 124 15.31 -13.37 -30.57
N ASN A 125 15.11 -13.18 -29.25
CA ASN A 125 16.17 -12.78 -28.32
C ASN A 125 16.85 -11.44 -28.67
N ALA A 126 16.23 -10.61 -29.51
CA ALA A 126 16.76 -9.31 -29.89
C ALA A 126 16.37 -8.21 -28.90
N THR A 127 17.15 -7.13 -28.88
CA THR A 127 16.89 -5.93 -28.08
C THR A 127 16.78 -4.72 -28.98
N LEU A 128 15.69 -3.96 -28.86
CA LEU A 128 15.62 -2.59 -29.38
C LEU A 128 15.74 -1.61 -28.22
N LYS A 129 16.84 -0.84 -28.19
CA LYS A 129 17.08 0.18 -27.16
C LYS A 129 16.78 1.58 -27.68
N PHE A 130 15.97 2.33 -26.95
CA PHE A 130 15.90 3.78 -27.08
C PHE A 130 16.78 4.44 -26.02
N ASN A 131 17.65 5.36 -26.43
CA ASN A 131 18.60 6.04 -25.54
C ASN A 131 18.50 7.56 -25.68
N ASN A 132 17.98 8.20 -24.63
CA ASN A 132 17.69 9.63 -24.61
C ASN A 132 16.85 10.05 -25.84
N THR A 133 15.82 9.25 -26.15
CA THR A 133 14.95 9.39 -27.33
C THR A 133 13.48 9.33 -26.92
N ASN A 134 12.64 10.13 -27.58
CA ASN A 134 11.19 10.02 -27.45
C ASN A 134 10.67 9.03 -28.49
N PHE A 135 10.36 7.80 -28.09
CA PHE A 135 9.70 6.84 -28.96
C PHE A 135 8.20 7.13 -28.98
N VAL A 136 7.68 7.60 -30.11
CA VAL A 136 6.28 8.00 -30.28
C VAL A 136 5.54 6.98 -31.13
N MET A 137 4.60 6.26 -30.53
CA MET A 137 3.68 5.36 -31.20
C MET A 137 2.40 6.08 -31.56
N GLN A 138 2.08 6.15 -32.86
CA GLN A 138 0.83 6.75 -33.33
C GLN A 138 -0.10 5.71 -33.95
N PRO A 139 -0.85 4.94 -33.15
CA PRO A 139 -1.75 3.93 -33.66
C PRO A 139 -2.92 4.54 -34.45
N PRO A 140 -3.37 3.91 -35.55
CA PRO A 140 -4.52 4.39 -36.32
C PRO A 140 -5.87 4.01 -35.68
N GLN A 141 -5.88 3.04 -34.76
CA GLN A 141 -7.06 2.56 -34.02
C GLN A 141 -6.62 1.83 -32.72
N LYS A 142 -7.57 1.49 -31.87
CA LYS A 142 -7.34 0.83 -30.57
C LYS A 142 -6.82 -0.62 -30.72
N ASN A 143 -6.20 -1.18 -29.67
CA ASN A 143 -5.72 -2.58 -29.59
C ASN A 143 -4.72 -3.01 -30.71
N ILE A 144 -3.89 -2.09 -31.22
CA ILE A 144 -2.88 -2.42 -32.23
C ILE A 144 -1.54 -2.77 -31.57
N LYS A 145 -0.91 -3.86 -32.04
CA LYS A 145 0.44 -4.30 -31.65
C LYS A 145 1.53 -3.59 -32.47
N LEU A 146 1.75 -2.29 -32.26
CA LEU A 146 2.78 -1.54 -33.00
C LEU A 146 4.21 -2.04 -32.74
N VAL A 147 4.44 -2.64 -31.57
CA VAL A 147 5.65 -3.39 -31.26
C VAL A 147 5.25 -4.83 -30.99
N THR A 148 5.91 -5.76 -31.66
CA THR A 148 5.70 -7.21 -31.48
C THR A 148 7.00 -7.86 -31.06
N PHE A 149 6.92 -8.73 -30.06
CA PHE A 149 8.03 -9.54 -29.58
C PHE A 149 7.91 -10.95 -30.14
N SER A 150 9.00 -11.49 -30.69
CA SER A 150 8.99 -12.84 -31.25
C SER A 150 9.00 -13.91 -30.14
N ASN A 151 9.61 -13.61 -28.99
CA ASN A 151 9.60 -14.49 -27.83
C ASN A 151 9.73 -13.71 -26.50
N SER A 152 9.75 -14.43 -25.38
CA SER A 152 9.84 -13.88 -24.01
C SER A 152 11.20 -13.29 -23.63
N LEU A 153 12.24 -13.50 -24.44
CA LEU A 153 13.57 -12.93 -24.24
C LEU A 153 13.80 -11.66 -25.08
N SER A 154 13.03 -11.48 -26.17
CA SER A 154 13.00 -10.25 -26.96
C SER A 154 12.59 -9.05 -26.09
N SER A 155 13.29 -7.92 -26.23
CA SER A 155 13.19 -6.81 -25.29
C SER A 155 13.10 -5.44 -25.97
N LEU A 156 12.18 -4.59 -25.49
CA LEU A 156 12.16 -3.15 -25.74
C LEU A 156 12.79 -2.47 -24.53
N TYR A 157 13.88 -1.74 -24.74
CA TYR A 157 14.68 -1.16 -23.67
C TYR A 157 14.64 0.36 -23.73
N LEU A 158 14.25 1.01 -22.63
CA LEU A 158 14.26 2.47 -22.50
C LEU A 158 15.41 2.88 -21.56
N LEU A 159 16.30 3.75 -22.06
CA LEU A 159 17.34 4.41 -21.26
C LEU A 159 17.11 5.92 -21.29
N ASN A 160 16.75 6.51 -20.15
CA ASN A 160 16.46 7.94 -20.03
C ASN A 160 15.51 8.45 -21.14
N SER A 161 14.52 7.64 -21.49
CA SER A 161 13.71 7.82 -22.70
C SER A 161 12.23 7.92 -22.37
N THR A 162 11.47 8.50 -23.29
CA THR A 162 10.01 8.56 -23.19
C THR A 162 9.40 7.60 -24.19
N LEU A 163 8.49 6.75 -23.74
CA LEU A 163 7.56 6.03 -24.58
C LEU A 163 6.24 6.80 -24.61
N LYS A 164 5.91 7.35 -25.78
CA LYS A 164 4.72 8.16 -25.98
C LYS A 164 3.69 7.45 -26.84
N VAL A 165 2.41 7.52 -26.48
CA VAL A 165 1.29 7.10 -27.32
C VAL A 165 0.48 8.33 -27.73
N ASP A 166 0.27 8.51 -29.04
CA ASP A 166 -0.36 9.69 -29.64
C ASP A 166 -1.23 9.32 -30.86
N TYR A 167 -2.55 9.25 -30.71
CA TYR A 167 -3.45 8.72 -31.76
C TYR A 167 -3.62 9.68 -32.94
N ILE A 168 -3.60 9.14 -34.17
CA ILE A 168 -3.64 9.93 -35.42
C ILE A 168 -5.00 10.60 -35.65
N ASN A 169 -6.11 10.02 -35.18
CA ASN A 169 -7.48 10.55 -35.32
C ASN A 169 -8.39 9.99 -34.23
N TYR A 170 -8.97 10.78 -33.31
CA TYR A 170 -10.11 10.24 -32.54
C TYR A 170 -11.08 11.23 -31.88
N ASN A 171 -12.37 11.02 -32.19
CA ASN A 171 -13.56 11.60 -31.58
C ASN A 171 -14.51 10.47 -31.11
N SER A 172 -14.14 9.64 -30.12
CA SER A 172 -15.16 8.77 -29.50
C SER A 172 -15.13 8.73 -27.98
N THR A 173 -16.36 8.71 -27.46
CA THR A 173 -16.79 8.94 -26.09
C THR A 173 -17.25 7.64 -25.43
N THR A 174 -16.85 6.47 -25.95
CA THR A 174 -17.22 5.16 -25.39
C THR A 174 -16.06 4.56 -24.59
N SER A 175 -16.32 4.34 -23.30
CA SER A 175 -15.40 3.80 -22.30
C SER A 175 -15.30 2.27 -22.40
N SER A 176 -14.44 1.77 -23.29
CA SER A 176 -13.71 0.49 -23.24
C SER A 176 -12.86 0.35 -24.52
N ASP A 177 -11.85 -0.54 -24.48
CA ASP A 177 -10.85 -0.90 -25.51
C ASP A 177 -9.48 -0.21 -25.38
N ASN A 178 -8.48 -1.02 -24.99
CA ASN A 178 -7.18 -0.65 -24.45
C ASN A 178 -6.27 0.13 -25.43
N GLY A 179 -5.23 0.77 -24.89
CA GLY A 179 -4.18 1.41 -25.68
C GLY A 179 -3.34 0.40 -26.49
N PRO A 180 -2.18 0.81 -27.03
CA PRO A 180 -1.24 -0.14 -27.63
C PRO A 180 -0.98 -1.33 -26.71
N LEU A 181 -0.84 -2.50 -27.31
CA LEU A 181 -0.77 -3.76 -26.58
C LEU A 181 0.60 -4.41 -26.79
N PHE A 182 1.31 -4.67 -25.69
CA PHE A 182 2.54 -5.47 -25.67
C PHE A 182 2.22 -6.88 -25.15
N VAL A 183 2.55 -7.88 -25.96
CA VAL A 183 2.29 -9.30 -25.70
C VAL A 183 3.59 -10.08 -25.87
N GLY A 184 3.95 -10.87 -24.88
CA GLY A 184 5.27 -11.51 -24.82
C GLY A 184 6.40 -10.50 -24.56
N GLY A 185 7.64 -11.00 -24.58
CA GLY A 185 8.85 -10.19 -24.44
C GLY A 185 8.98 -9.44 -23.11
N LYS A 186 9.82 -8.41 -23.14
CA LYS A 186 10.12 -7.56 -21.98
C LYS A 186 10.08 -6.08 -22.34
N LEU A 187 9.50 -5.29 -21.46
CA LEU A 187 9.70 -3.84 -21.41
C LEU A 187 10.70 -3.53 -20.29
N ILE A 188 11.88 -3.05 -20.64
CA ILE A 188 12.97 -2.78 -19.70
C ILE A 188 13.13 -1.27 -19.50
N ILE A 189 13.12 -0.85 -18.23
CA ILE A 189 13.29 0.54 -17.81
C ILE A 189 14.66 0.70 -17.13
N ASP A 190 15.46 1.65 -17.64
CA ASP A 190 16.78 2.01 -17.12
C ASP A 190 16.96 3.55 -17.07
N GLY A 191 17.47 4.05 -15.95
CA GLY A 191 17.55 5.48 -15.68
C GLY A 191 16.17 6.11 -15.47
N ASN A 192 16.00 7.38 -15.86
CA ASN A 192 14.75 8.12 -15.66
C ASN A 192 13.90 8.11 -16.94
N CYS A 193 12.95 7.18 -17.01
CA CYS A 193 12.09 7.00 -18.17
C CYS A 193 10.66 7.48 -17.89
N THR A 194 9.92 7.75 -18.96
CA THR A 194 8.52 8.18 -18.89
C THR A 194 7.66 7.36 -19.84
N ILE A 195 6.50 6.90 -19.37
CA ILE A 195 5.39 6.43 -20.21
C ILE A 195 4.34 7.53 -20.21
N ASP A 196 4.13 8.12 -21.38
CA ASP A 196 3.21 9.24 -21.57
C ASP A 196 2.17 8.88 -22.64
N ASN A 197 0.91 8.78 -22.24
CA ASN A 197 -0.17 8.49 -23.17
C ASN A 197 -1.04 9.73 -23.30
N ALA A 198 -0.71 10.59 -24.26
CA ALA A 198 -1.07 12.02 -24.33
C ALA A 198 -2.53 12.33 -24.68
N SER A 199 -3.47 11.54 -24.16
CA SER A 199 -4.89 11.72 -24.31
C SER A 199 -5.56 12.37 -23.10
N THR A 200 -6.67 13.05 -23.36
CA THR A 200 -7.74 13.31 -22.39
C THR A 200 -8.25 12.03 -21.71
N ASN A 201 -8.95 12.18 -20.58
CA ASN A 201 -9.50 11.18 -19.63
C ASN A 201 -10.38 10.05 -20.23
N THR A 202 -10.42 9.89 -21.55
CA THR A 202 -11.21 8.90 -22.29
C THR A 202 -10.37 7.92 -23.13
N MET A 203 -9.04 8.08 -23.27
CA MET A 203 -8.20 7.03 -23.88
C MET A 203 -7.60 6.13 -22.81
N ASN A 204 -7.37 4.88 -23.22
CA ASN A 204 -6.90 3.81 -22.36
C ASN A 204 -5.36 3.67 -22.44
N ALA A 205 -4.76 3.43 -21.30
CA ALA A 205 -3.34 3.18 -21.05
C ALA A 205 -2.64 2.23 -22.04
N LEU A 206 -1.31 2.32 -22.14
CA LEU A 206 -0.49 1.23 -22.70
C LEU A 206 -0.78 -0.04 -21.92
N GLN A 207 -1.06 -1.17 -22.58
CA GLN A 207 -1.32 -2.44 -21.91
C GLN A 207 -0.19 -3.44 -22.09
N LEU A 208 0.18 -4.09 -20.99
CA LEU A 208 1.11 -5.23 -20.95
C LEU A 208 0.32 -6.52 -20.68
N GLY A 209 0.39 -7.50 -21.59
CA GLY A 209 -0.26 -8.80 -21.44
C GLY A 209 -1.76 -8.84 -21.74
N VAL A 210 -2.33 -10.05 -21.76
CA VAL A 210 -3.76 -10.34 -22.06
C VAL A 210 -4.39 -11.38 -21.12
N SER A 211 -3.91 -11.48 -19.88
CA SER A 211 -4.30 -12.47 -18.86
C SER A 211 -3.89 -13.92 -19.16
N LEU A 212 -2.98 -14.15 -20.10
CA LEU A 212 -2.47 -15.47 -20.44
C LEU A 212 -0.96 -15.48 -20.20
N SER A 213 -0.46 -16.35 -19.31
CA SER A 213 0.96 -16.36 -18.91
C SER A 213 1.95 -16.54 -20.07
N ALA A 214 1.57 -17.29 -21.10
CA ALA A 214 2.37 -17.46 -22.32
C ALA A 214 2.50 -16.18 -23.16
N GLU A 215 1.63 -15.20 -22.91
CA GLU A 215 1.48 -13.95 -23.64
C GLU A 215 1.81 -12.73 -22.76
N ASP A 216 2.39 -12.95 -21.58
CA ASP A 216 2.76 -11.88 -20.67
C ASP A 216 3.91 -11.04 -21.23
N CYS A 217 3.78 -9.74 -21.11
CA CYS A 217 4.91 -8.82 -21.32
C CYS A 217 5.49 -8.49 -19.95
N VAL A 218 6.73 -8.93 -19.71
CA VAL A 218 7.40 -8.69 -18.43
C VAL A 218 7.83 -7.23 -18.34
N LEU A 219 7.36 -6.52 -17.31
CA LEU A 219 7.88 -5.20 -16.98
C LEU A 219 9.10 -5.36 -16.07
N GLN A 220 10.26 -4.90 -16.52
CA GLN A 220 11.50 -4.92 -15.74
C GLN A 220 12.00 -3.50 -15.46
N ILE A 221 12.23 -3.15 -14.20
CA ILE A 221 12.80 -1.86 -13.80
C ILE A 221 14.13 -2.10 -13.11
N LYS A 222 15.21 -1.55 -13.67
CA LYS A 222 16.57 -1.74 -13.17
C LYS A 222 16.83 -0.97 -11.87
N ASN A 223 17.89 -1.34 -11.16
CA ASN A 223 18.26 -0.68 -9.91
C ASN A 223 18.51 0.82 -10.14
N ASN A 224 18.14 1.67 -9.17
CA ASN A 224 18.24 3.13 -9.27
C ASN A 224 17.50 3.76 -10.48
N SER A 225 16.55 3.05 -11.08
CA SER A 225 15.77 3.55 -12.21
C SER A 225 14.41 4.07 -11.76
N LYS A 226 13.86 4.99 -12.54
CA LYS A 226 12.60 5.65 -12.28
C LYS A 226 11.70 5.55 -13.49
N LEU A 227 10.49 5.04 -13.30
CA LEU A 227 9.42 5.05 -14.29
C LEU A 227 8.38 6.10 -13.91
N ASN A 228 8.24 7.15 -14.72
CA ASN A 228 7.15 8.12 -14.56
C ASN A 228 5.98 7.74 -15.47
N ILE A 229 4.76 7.75 -14.94
CA ILE A 229 3.53 7.42 -15.66
C ILE A 229 2.66 8.67 -15.69
N ASN A 230 2.30 9.10 -16.89
CA ASN A 230 1.51 10.32 -17.14
C ASN A 230 0.23 9.99 -17.92
N ASN A 231 -0.79 10.87 -17.79
CA ASN A 231 -1.99 10.88 -18.61
C ASN A 231 -2.71 9.51 -18.66
N ALA A 232 -3.18 9.03 -19.80
CA ALA A 232 -3.96 7.79 -19.88
C ALA A 232 -3.26 6.54 -19.27
N GLY A 233 -1.93 6.57 -19.09
CA GLY A 233 -1.25 5.71 -18.11
C GLY A 233 -0.80 4.32 -18.59
N LEU A 234 -0.77 3.34 -17.67
CA LEU A 234 -0.27 1.96 -17.89
C LEU A 234 -1.20 0.90 -17.26
N ILE A 235 -1.57 -0.13 -18.04
CA ILE A 235 -2.31 -1.33 -17.61
C ILE A 235 -1.35 -2.53 -17.59
N ILE A 236 -1.34 -3.27 -16.49
CA ILE A 236 -0.72 -4.59 -16.38
C ILE A 236 -1.83 -5.63 -16.33
N ASN A 237 -1.91 -6.42 -17.39
CA ASN A 237 -2.86 -7.50 -17.58
C ASN A 237 -2.12 -8.81 -17.87
N ASN A 238 -1.14 -9.14 -17.04
CA ASN A 238 -0.41 -10.40 -17.17
C ASN A 238 -1.14 -11.53 -16.43
N GLY A 239 -1.00 -12.78 -16.87
CA GLY A 239 -1.56 -13.96 -16.21
C GLY A 239 -0.62 -14.58 -15.17
N ASP A 240 0.69 -14.44 -15.34
CA ASP A 240 1.71 -14.85 -14.38
C ASP A 240 1.90 -13.75 -13.33
N PRO A 241 1.77 -14.07 -12.04
CA PRO A 241 2.00 -13.10 -10.97
C PRO A 241 3.46 -12.59 -10.93
N ASN A 242 4.45 -13.30 -11.46
CA ASN A 242 5.87 -12.91 -11.44
C ASN A 242 6.30 -12.04 -12.64
N SER A 243 5.34 -11.55 -13.41
CA SER A 243 5.58 -10.79 -14.64
C SER A 243 6.01 -9.33 -14.42
N LEU A 244 6.21 -8.93 -13.17
CA LEU A 244 6.79 -7.65 -12.77
C LEU A 244 8.09 -7.87 -12.00
N ASN A 245 9.20 -7.34 -12.53
CA ASN A 245 10.54 -7.44 -11.97
C ASN A 245 11.09 -6.05 -11.66
N ILE A 246 10.96 -5.61 -10.41
CA ILE A 246 11.39 -4.28 -9.96
C ILE A 246 12.61 -4.46 -9.05
N ALA A 247 13.74 -3.82 -9.37
CA ALA A 247 14.92 -3.88 -8.50
C ALA A 247 14.73 -3.09 -7.19
N THR A 248 15.55 -3.38 -6.18
CA THR A 248 15.41 -2.86 -4.79
C THR A 248 15.38 -1.34 -4.62
N GLU A 249 15.95 -0.55 -5.53
CA GLU A 249 15.96 0.93 -5.49
C GLU A 249 15.24 1.55 -6.71
N ALA A 250 14.41 0.77 -7.40
CA ALA A 250 13.60 1.27 -8.50
C ALA A 250 12.35 1.99 -7.98
N THR A 251 11.87 2.98 -8.74
CA THR A 251 10.69 3.78 -8.39
C THR A 251 9.68 3.84 -9.53
N ILE A 252 8.39 3.77 -9.20
CA ILE A 252 7.29 4.04 -10.14
C ILE A 252 6.54 5.26 -9.62
N ASN A 253 6.63 6.37 -10.36
CA ASN A 253 5.92 7.59 -10.07
C ASN A 253 4.67 7.68 -10.95
N VAL A 254 3.49 7.81 -10.33
CA VAL A 254 2.23 7.96 -11.06
C VAL A 254 1.71 9.38 -10.83
N ASN A 255 1.82 10.20 -11.88
CA ASN A 255 1.51 11.63 -11.79
C ASN A 255 -0.01 11.87 -11.68
N ILE A 256 -0.37 13.09 -11.28
CA ILE A 256 -1.77 13.52 -11.19
C ILE A 256 -2.48 13.29 -12.53
N ASP A 257 -3.74 12.84 -12.47
CA ASP A 257 -4.55 12.43 -13.62
C ASP A 257 -4.07 11.18 -14.38
N ALA A 258 -2.99 10.52 -13.94
CA ALA A 258 -2.52 9.30 -14.55
C ALA A 258 -3.25 8.04 -14.04
N ASN A 259 -3.53 7.09 -14.95
CA ASN A 259 -4.10 5.78 -14.61
C ASN A 259 -3.00 4.71 -14.50
N PHE A 260 -2.99 3.95 -13.40
CA PHE A 260 -2.15 2.76 -13.29
C PHE A 260 -3.02 1.61 -12.82
N GLU A 261 -3.23 0.63 -13.69
CA GLU A 261 -4.20 -0.43 -13.46
C GLU A 261 -3.55 -1.80 -13.52
N ILE A 262 -3.86 -2.65 -12.55
CA ILE A 262 -3.43 -4.05 -12.50
C ILE A 262 -4.69 -4.92 -12.53
N ILE A 263 -4.89 -5.67 -13.61
CA ILE A 263 -6.12 -6.43 -13.85
C ILE A 263 -6.11 -7.77 -13.08
N ASN A 264 -4.98 -8.47 -13.12
CA ASN A 264 -4.78 -9.76 -12.45
C ASN A 264 -3.81 -9.64 -11.28
N SER A 265 -3.86 -10.60 -10.37
CA SER A 265 -2.95 -10.65 -9.22
C SER A 265 -1.49 -10.65 -9.66
N LEU A 266 -0.72 -9.80 -9.02
CA LEU A 266 0.71 -9.64 -9.24
C LEU A 266 1.44 -9.95 -7.94
N ASP A 267 2.58 -10.64 -8.03
CA ASP A 267 3.46 -10.96 -6.93
C ASP A 267 4.72 -10.09 -7.01
N LEU A 268 4.88 -9.24 -6.01
CA LEU A 268 6.02 -8.36 -5.85
C LEU A 268 7.04 -9.07 -4.95
N ASN A 269 7.73 -10.07 -5.49
CA ASN A 269 8.70 -10.92 -4.79
C ASN A 269 9.78 -10.13 -4.00
N ASN A 270 9.51 -9.73 -2.75
CA ASN A 270 10.43 -9.01 -1.85
C ASN A 270 10.94 -7.65 -2.38
N TYR A 271 10.23 -7.02 -3.32
CA TYR A 271 10.65 -5.76 -3.93
C TYR A 271 9.77 -4.59 -3.48
N PHE A 272 10.41 -3.49 -3.05
CA PHE A 272 9.74 -2.26 -2.68
C PHE A 272 9.13 -1.59 -3.90
N LEU A 273 7.80 -1.43 -3.91
CA LEU A 273 7.12 -0.56 -4.86
C LEU A 273 6.88 0.79 -4.19
N ASN A 274 7.76 1.76 -4.44
CA ASN A 274 7.56 3.13 -3.96
C ASN A 274 6.64 3.88 -4.94
N LEU A 275 5.36 3.99 -4.58
CA LEU A 275 4.36 4.75 -5.32
C LEU A 275 4.26 6.16 -4.73
N ASP A 276 4.75 7.15 -5.47
CA ASP A 276 4.47 8.57 -5.18
C ASP A 276 3.10 8.91 -5.79
N LEU A 277 2.06 8.84 -4.96
CA LEU A 277 0.65 8.93 -5.38
C LEU A 277 0.10 10.33 -5.16
N THR A 278 -0.25 11.00 -6.26
CA THR A 278 -1.04 12.25 -6.25
C THR A 278 -2.42 12.09 -6.91
N SER A 279 -2.76 10.91 -7.45
CA SER A 279 -4.01 10.63 -8.16
C SER A 279 -4.97 9.69 -7.39
N THR A 280 -6.26 9.72 -7.74
CA THR A 280 -7.35 8.99 -7.07
C THR A 280 -7.79 7.67 -7.75
N ASN A 281 -7.21 7.32 -8.90
CA ASN A 281 -7.65 6.18 -9.73
C ASN A 281 -6.62 5.05 -9.69
N PHE A 282 -6.70 4.15 -8.70
CA PHE A 282 -5.61 3.17 -8.52
C PHE A 282 -5.94 1.69 -8.68
N PHE A 283 -7.19 1.24 -8.62
CA PHE A 283 -7.47 -0.19 -8.80
C PHE A 283 -8.92 -0.42 -9.25
N ASN A 284 -9.10 -1.02 -10.42
CA ASN A 284 -10.39 -1.60 -10.84
C ASN A 284 -10.31 -3.14 -11.02
N GLY A 285 -9.15 -3.75 -10.69
CA GLY A 285 -8.85 -5.18 -10.81
C GLY A 285 -8.91 -5.98 -9.50
N LYS A 286 -8.79 -7.32 -9.62
CA LYS A 286 -9.30 -8.27 -8.61
C LYS A 286 -8.48 -8.43 -7.32
N THR A 287 -7.16 -8.14 -7.30
CA THR A 287 -6.32 -8.17 -6.08
C THR A 287 -4.87 -7.72 -6.34
N LEU A 288 -4.24 -7.03 -5.39
CA LEU A 288 -2.78 -6.84 -5.31
C LEU A 288 -2.24 -7.61 -4.09
N SER A 289 -1.25 -8.48 -4.27
CA SER A 289 -0.62 -9.25 -3.19
C SER A 289 0.84 -8.81 -3.03
N LEU A 290 1.17 -8.17 -1.91
CA LEU A 290 2.53 -7.77 -1.58
C LEU A 290 3.13 -8.77 -0.59
N PHE A 291 4.16 -9.50 -1.00
CA PHE A 291 5.10 -10.09 -0.04
C PHE A 291 5.99 -8.94 0.47
N ASP A 292 5.92 -8.64 1.77
CA ASP A 292 6.54 -7.50 2.51
C ASP A 292 5.76 -6.18 2.65
N GLY A 293 4.44 -6.20 2.46
CA GLY A 293 3.52 -5.51 3.39
C GLY A 293 3.72 -4.01 3.70
N LYS A 294 4.15 -3.16 2.76
CA LYS A 294 4.03 -1.69 2.91
C LYS A 294 3.48 -1.02 1.66
N ILE A 295 2.15 -0.92 1.58
CA ILE A 295 1.55 0.30 1.03
C ILE A 295 1.17 1.15 2.24
N SER A 296 1.87 2.26 2.43
CA SER A 296 1.45 3.31 3.36
C SER A 296 1.27 4.60 2.57
N SER A 297 0.02 5.01 2.34
CA SER A 297 -0.25 6.42 2.07
C SER A 297 -0.04 7.16 3.38
N LYS A 298 1.06 7.90 3.51
CA LYS A 298 1.39 8.70 4.69
C LYS A 298 0.77 10.07 4.51
N GLN A 299 -0.28 10.38 5.27
CA GLN A 299 -0.84 11.73 5.31
C GLN A 299 -0.55 12.34 6.67
N TRP A 300 0.31 13.36 6.68
CA TRP A 300 0.60 14.18 7.83
C TRP A 300 -0.49 15.22 8.00
N PHE A 301 -0.91 15.47 9.25
CA PHE A 301 -1.77 16.58 9.58
C PHE A 301 -1.07 17.40 10.66
N ASP A 302 -0.57 18.57 10.26
CA ASP A 302 0.12 19.51 11.15
C ASP A 302 -0.86 20.10 12.16
N GLU A 303 -0.94 19.50 13.34
CA GLU A 303 -1.42 20.18 14.54
C GLU A 303 -0.38 19.99 15.65
N TYR A 304 0.55 20.95 15.75
CA TYR A 304 1.41 21.10 16.92
C TYR A 304 0.53 21.26 18.16
N SER A 305 0.55 20.28 19.07
CA SER A 305 -0.10 20.43 20.37
C SER A 305 0.74 19.84 21.48
N TYR A 306 1.09 20.68 22.46
CA TYR A 306 1.78 20.31 23.70
C TYR A 306 0.85 19.57 24.69
N ALA A 307 -0.02 18.68 24.21
CA ALA A 307 -0.95 17.91 25.05
C ALA A 307 -0.28 16.59 25.47
N LEU A 308 -0.03 16.44 26.77
CA LEU A 308 0.72 15.31 27.34
C LEU A 308 -0.04 13.98 27.30
N ASP A 309 -1.37 14.01 27.16
CA ASP A 309 -2.19 12.80 27.05
C ASP A 309 -3.48 13.06 26.26
N ASN A 310 -3.83 12.10 25.40
CA ASN A 310 -5.00 12.14 24.55
C ASN A 310 -5.76 10.81 24.67
N ALA A 311 -7.09 10.83 24.54
CA ALA A 311 -7.87 9.64 24.25
C ALA A 311 -8.19 9.57 22.76
N LEU A 312 -8.10 8.37 22.20
CA LEU A 312 -8.36 8.09 20.80
C LEU A 312 -9.29 6.90 20.68
N THR A 313 -10.38 7.08 19.93
CA THR A 313 -11.33 6.02 19.62
C THR A 313 -11.88 6.16 18.20
N SER A 314 -12.42 5.07 17.67
CA SER A 314 -13.02 4.99 16.34
C SER A 314 -14.33 4.21 16.37
N SER A 315 -15.33 4.72 15.65
CA SER A 315 -16.48 3.93 15.21
C SER A 315 -16.20 3.32 13.83
N ASN A 316 -17.24 2.80 13.16
CA ASN A 316 -17.14 2.37 11.77
C ASN A 316 -16.91 3.52 10.78
N GLU A 317 -17.38 4.73 11.10
CA GLU A 317 -17.38 5.86 10.14
C GLU A 317 -16.59 7.10 10.62
N TYR A 318 -16.31 7.18 11.92
CA TYR A 318 -15.77 8.40 12.55
C TYR A 318 -14.64 8.10 13.53
N TYR A 319 -13.73 9.07 13.64
CA TYR A 319 -12.69 9.12 14.67
C TYR A 319 -13.02 10.20 15.68
N ALA A 320 -12.75 9.94 16.96
CA ALA A 320 -12.77 10.96 17.99
C ALA A 320 -11.40 11.08 18.66
N LEU A 321 -10.94 12.32 18.78
CA LEU A 321 -9.77 12.71 19.55
C LEU A 321 -10.23 13.56 20.73
N VAL A 322 -9.92 13.12 21.95
CA VAL A 322 -10.17 13.93 23.15
C VAL A 322 -8.85 14.44 23.70
N ARG A 323 -8.77 15.76 23.86
CA ARG A 323 -7.57 16.48 24.32
C ARG A 323 -7.87 17.20 25.61
N TYR A 324 -6.87 17.25 26.49
CA TYR A 324 -6.89 18.11 27.67
C TYR A 324 -5.61 18.92 27.83
N ALA A 325 -5.71 20.00 28.62
CA ALA A 325 -4.58 20.83 28.99
C ALA A 325 -3.92 20.31 30.28
N ALA A 326 -2.65 19.93 30.21
CA ALA A 326 -1.89 19.50 31.38
C ALA A 326 -1.56 20.67 32.32
N PRO A 327 -1.31 20.41 33.62
CA PRO A 327 -0.90 21.44 34.58
C PRO A 327 0.33 22.22 34.07
N GLY A 328 0.23 23.56 34.04
CA GLY A 328 1.35 24.44 33.66
C GLY A 328 1.34 24.97 32.21
N PHE A 329 0.43 24.51 31.34
CA PHE A 329 0.41 24.87 29.91
C PHE A 329 -0.70 25.86 29.47
N GLY A 330 -1.28 26.62 30.40
CA GLY A 330 -2.30 27.63 30.11
C GLY A 330 -3.71 27.05 29.88
N ALA A 331 -4.73 27.90 30.05
CA ALA A 331 -6.15 27.51 30.04
C ALA A 331 -6.67 27.25 28.61
N ASN A 332 -6.25 26.14 27.99
CA ASN A 332 -6.95 25.64 26.80
C ASN A 332 -8.19 24.83 27.24
N PRO A 333 -9.35 25.01 26.59
CA PRO A 333 -10.51 24.17 26.89
C PRO A 333 -10.22 22.72 26.51
N ASN A 334 -10.67 21.77 27.34
CA ASN A 334 -10.62 20.35 26.97
C ASN A 334 -11.59 20.16 25.79
N THR A 335 -11.10 19.57 24.70
CA THR A 335 -11.89 19.44 23.47
C THR A 335 -12.05 18.00 23.05
N VAL A 336 -13.25 17.69 22.57
CA VAL A 336 -13.56 16.47 21.85
C VAL A 336 -13.67 16.87 20.39
N ARG A 337 -12.81 16.34 19.51
CA ARG A 337 -12.84 16.63 18.08
C ARG A 337 -13.20 15.38 17.30
N ILE A 338 -14.10 15.53 16.34
CA ILE A 338 -14.60 14.47 15.49
C ILE A 338 -14.09 14.65 14.07
N TYR A 339 -13.60 13.55 13.49
CA TYR A 339 -13.13 13.48 12.11
C TYR A 339 -13.89 12.38 11.37
N ASN A 340 -14.09 12.57 10.06
CA ASN A 340 -14.60 11.48 9.22
C ASN A 340 -13.50 10.45 8.96
N LYS A 341 -13.86 9.34 8.30
CA LYS A 341 -12.88 8.32 7.89
C LYS A 341 -11.73 8.85 7.04
N ASN A 342 -11.89 9.97 6.35
CA ASN A 342 -10.84 10.63 5.56
C ASN A 342 -9.91 11.52 6.39
N MET A 343 -10.16 11.64 7.70
CA MET A 343 -9.53 12.59 8.62
C MET A 343 -9.88 14.06 8.36
N ASP A 344 -10.97 14.31 7.63
CA ASP A 344 -11.51 15.66 7.54
C ASP A 344 -12.16 16.02 8.88
N TYR A 345 -11.79 17.18 9.42
CA TYR A 345 -12.42 17.73 10.61
C TYR A 345 -13.91 17.96 10.36
N ILE A 346 -14.76 17.38 11.21
CA ILE A 346 -16.22 17.58 11.14
C ILE A 346 -16.65 18.64 12.15
N THR A 347 -16.35 18.40 13.42
CA THR A 347 -16.89 19.20 14.52
C THR A 347 -16.07 19.03 15.79
N SER A 348 -16.33 19.89 16.78
CA SER A 348 -15.79 19.74 18.12
C SER A 348 -16.79 20.13 19.19
N GLY A 349 -16.61 19.58 20.38
CA GLY A 349 -17.30 19.95 21.61
C GLY A 349 -16.32 20.18 22.74
N THR A 350 -16.79 20.79 23.83
CA THR A 350 -16.01 20.98 25.05
C THR A 350 -16.30 19.87 26.06
N TYR A 351 -15.26 19.43 26.79
CA TYR A 351 -15.38 18.48 27.89
C TYR A 351 -15.09 19.16 29.23
N GLY A 352 -16.15 19.66 29.86
CA GLY A 352 -16.05 20.36 31.15
C GLY A 352 -15.24 21.65 31.13
N ASP A 353 -15.17 22.27 32.31
CA ASP A 353 -14.40 23.49 32.55
C ASP A 353 -13.32 23.18 33.59
N GLY A 354 -12.05 23.47 33.27
CA GLY A 354 -10.92 23.33 34.19
C GLY A 354 -9.89 22.26 33.80
N TYR A 355 -8.94 22.02 34.71
CA TYR A 355 -7.85 21.08 34.51
C TYR A 355 -8.35 19.64 34.59
N VAL A 356 -8.02 18.84 33.57
CA VAL A 356 -8.24 17.39 33.58
C VAL A 356 -6.89 16.72 33.79
N THR A 357 -6.84 15.72 34.66
CA THR A 357 -5.61 14.95 34.93
C THR A 357 -5.51 13.69 34.08
N SER A 358 -6.61 13.26 33.47
CA SER A 358 -6.65 12.13 32.53
C SER A 358 -8.03 11.98 31.86
N ILE A 359 -8.05 11.37 30.67
CA ILE A 359 -9.26 11.18 29.88
C ILE A 359 -9.30 9.82 29.17
N GLY A 360 -10.48 9.24 29.11
CA GLY A 360 -10.84 8.07 28.31
C GLY A 360 -12.00 8.40 27.40
N ALA A 361 -12.09 7.74 26.25
CA ALA A 361 -13.20 7.93 25.32
C ALA A 361 -13.49 6.64 24.54
N ASP A 362 -14.77 6.41 24.24
CA ASP A 362 -15.18 5.31 23.39
C ASP A 362 -16.46 5.61 22.61
N TRP A 363 -16.46 5.25 21.33
CA TRP A 363 -17.65 5.36 20.48
C TRP A 363 -18.62 4.22 20.78
N SER A 364 -19.91 4.53 20.74
CA SER A 364 -20.92 3.48 20.61
C SER A 364 -20.70 2.74 19.28
N PRO A 365 -20.99 1.43 19.22
CA PRO A 365 -20.79 0.63 18.01
C PRO A 365 -21.55 1.17 16.78
N ASP A 366 -22.67 1.86 16.99
CA ASP A 366 -23.46 2.48 15.93
C ASP A 366 -22.98 3.89 15.53
N GLY A 367 -21.95 4.43 16.18
CA GLY A 367 -21.35 5.73 15.89
C GLY A 367 -22.22 6.94 16.24
N LYS A 368 -23.33 6.75 16.96
CA LYS A 368 -24.25 7.84 17.33
C LYS A 368 -23.92 8.49 18.66
N TYR A 369 -23.21 7.79 19.54
CA TYR A 369 -22.89 8.27 20.87
C TYR A 369 -21.39 8.15 21.14
N LEU A 370 -20.84 9.15 21.82
CA LEU A 370 -19.45 9.13 22.27
C LEU A 370 -19.45 9.25 23.79
N ALA A 371 -18.91 8.24 24.45
CA ALA A 371 -18.69 8.27 25.89
C ALA A 371 -17.32 8.87 26.17
N VAL A 372 -17.24 9.80 27.11
CA VAL A 372 -16.00 10.43 27.55
C VAL A 372 -15.95 10.39 29.07
N SER A 373 -14.85 9.89 29.62
CA SER A 373 -14.61 9.81 31.05
C SER A 373 -13.37 10.60 31.45
N GLY A 374 -13.42 11.37 32.52
CA GLY A 374 -12.27 12.15 32.99
C GLY A 374 -12.62 13.00 34.21
N GLU A 375 -11.65 13.26 35.07
CA GLU A 375 -11.82 14.04 36.29
C GLU A 375 -11.42 15.51 36.06
N ASN A 376 -12.31 16.44 36.44
CA ASN A 376 -12.00 17.87 36.47
C ASN A 376 -11.56 18.27 37.88
N ALA A 377 -10.34 18.78 38.03
CA ALA A 377 -9.86 19.31 39.30
C ALA A 377 -10.77 20.46 39.77
N GLY A 378 -11.45 20.28 40.91
CA GLY A 378 -12.27 21.31 41.57
C GLY A 378 -13.73 21.43 41.10
N SER A 379 -14.21 20.57 40.19
CA SER A 379 -15.63 20.54 39.79
C SER A 379 -16.35 19.36 40.45
N PRO A 380 -17.59 19.51 40.96
CA PRO A 380 -18.32 18.37 41.50
C PRO A 380 -18.63 17.34 40.40
N LYS A 381 -17.82 16.28 40.38
CA LYS A 381 -18.23 14.88 40.23
C LYS A 381 -19.00 14.49 38.95
N LYS A 382 -18.70 15.05 37.77
CA LYS A 382 -19.23 14.52 36.49
C LYS A 382 -18.10 13.90 35.69
N ASN A 383 -17.80 12.65 36.04
CA ASN A 383 -16.61 11.96 35.54
C ASN A 383 -16.90 11.11 34.30
N VAL A 384 -18.17 10.96 33.90
CA VAL A 384 -18.60 10.31 32.66
C VAL A 384 -19.67 11.17 31.98
N ARG A 385 -19.46 11.45 30.69
CA ARG A 385 -20.38 12.19 29.83
C ARG A 385 -20.66 11.41 28.57
N ILE A 386 -21.90 11.44 28.11
CA ILE A 386 -22.32 10.89 26.83
C ILE A 386 -22.66 12.07 25.92
N TYR A 387 -22.07 12.07 24.73
CA TYR A 387 -22.40 13.00 23.66
C TYR A 387 -23.20 12.27 22.60
N THR A 388 -24.21 12.93 22.03
CA THR A 388 -24.86 12.48 20.81
C THR A 388 -24.21 13.15 19.60
N PHE A 389 -24.08 12.37 18.52
CA PHE A 389 -23.51 12.81 17.25
C PHE A 389 -24.43 12.41 16.11
N ASN A 390 -24.84 13.39 15.31
CA ASN A 390 -25.76 13.21 14.19
C ASN A 390 -25.06 13.24 12.82
N GLY A 391 -23.72 13.13 12.79
CA GLY A 391 -22.90 13.26 11.58
C GLY A 391 -22.35 14.67 11.34
N THR A 392 -22.88 15.70 12.01
CA THR A 392 -22.42 17.10 11.84
C THR A 392 -22.20 17.83 13.16
N LEU A 393 -23.04 17.58 14.17
CA LEU A 393 -22.99 18.26 15.46
C LEU A 393 -22.75 17.24 16.58
N LEU A 394 -21.87 17.62 17.52
CA LEU A 394 -21.63 16.90 18.77
C LEU A 394 -22.25 17.70 19.93
N SER A 395 -23.12 17.09 20.72
CA SER A 395 -23.76 17.74 21.88
C SER A 395 -23.82 16.81 23.08
N GLU A 396 -23.52 17.32 24.29
CA GLU A 396 -23.67 16.54 25.53
C GLU A 396 -25.15 16.15 25.71
N LEU A 397 -25.39 14.86 25.90
CA LEU A 397 -26.71 14.27 26.08
C LEU A 397 -27.01 14.05 27.56
N CYS A 398 -26.10 13.40 28.28
CA CYS A 398 -26.22 13.14 29.71
C CYS A 398 -24.86 12.95 30.37
N SER A 399 -24.83 12.98 31.70
CA SER A 399 -23.61 12.78 32.50
C SER A 399 -23.91 12.18 33.87
N VAL A 400 -22.95 11.43 34.42
CA VAL A 400 -23.08 10.74 35.72
C VAL A 400 -21.82 10.89 36.57
N SER A 401 -22.00 10.90 37.88
CA SER A 401 -20.91 10.80 38.86
C SER A 401 -20.52 9.35 39.08
N THR A 402 -19.23 9.07 39.03
CA THR A 402 -18.65 7.77 39.39
C THR A 402 -17.91 7.83 40.74
N VAL A 403 -18.24 8.77 41.64
CA VAL A 403 -17.70 8.79 43.00
C VAL A 403 -18.83 8.94 44.01
N THR A 404 -18.86 8.05 45.00
CA THR A 404 -19.87 8.06 46.08
C THR A 404 -19.47 8.98 47.24
N ASP A 405 -18.17 9.15 47.50
CA ASP A 405 -17.66 10.01 48.57
C ASP A 405 -17.09 11.35 48.02
N ALA A 406 -17.08 12.41 48.83
CA ALA A 406 -16.60 13.74 48.43
C ALA A 406 -15.11 13.98 48.73
N SER A 407 -14.43 12.99 49.29
CA SER A 407 -13.11 13.13 49.94
C SER A 407 -11.94 12.47 49.19
N SER A 408 -12.18 11.76 48.08
CA SER A 408 -11.11 11.05 47.37
C SER A 408 -10.26 12.02 46.54
N THR A 409 -9.16 12.49 47.12
CA THR A 409 -8.10 13.23 46.43
C THR A 409 -7.06 12.25 45.90
N SER A 410 -7.35 11.54 44.80
CA SER A 410 -6.31 10.76 44.12
C SER A 410 -5.72 11.58 42.98
N PRO A 411 -4.45 11.99 43.05
CA PRO A 411 -3.80 12.67 41.95
C PRO A 411 -3.45 11.63 40.87
N GLU A 412 -3.89 11.91 39.64
CA GLU A 412 -3.47 11.26 38.38
C GLU A 412 -3.98 9.84 38.14
N ASN A 413 -5.05 9.72 37.36
CA ASN A 413 -5.73 8.43 37.16
C ASN A 413 -6.19 8.22 35.72
N ASN A 414 -5.61 7.25 35.00
CA ASN A 414 -6.02 6.87 33.63
C ASN A 414 -7.47 6.35 33.60
N TYR A 415 -8.41 7.18 33.14
CA TYR A 415 -9.81 6.80 33.02
C TYR A 415 -10.00 5.98 31.75
N ASN A 416 -10.54 4.77 31.91
CA ASN A 416 -10.99 3.96 30.78
C ASN A 416 -12.50 3.83 30.84
N ILE A 417 -13.12 4.01 29.70
CA ILE A 417 -14.54 3.82 29.46
C ILE A 417 -14.67 2.98 28.20
N ARG A 418 -15.56 2.00 28.21
CA ARG A 418 -15.83 1.16 27.02
C ARG A 418 -17.31 0.87 26.89
N TRP A 419 -17.83 1.09 25.69
CA TRP A 419 -19.14 0.59 25.30
C TRP A 419 -19.09 -0.92 25.17
N SER A 420 -20.18 -1.57 25.56
CA SER A 420 -20.40 -2.96 25.16
C SER A 420 -20.56 -3.04 23.64
N PRO A 421 -20.19 -4.16 23.00
CA PRO A 421 -20.31 -4.33 21.55
C PRO A 421 -21.74 -4.24 21.00
N ASP A 422 -22.75 -4.42 21.87
CA ASP A 422 -24.16 -4.23 21.53
C ASP A 422 -24.69 -2.81 21.75
N GLY A 423 -23.84 -1.90 22.27
CA GLY A 423 -24.17 -0.50 22.52
C GLY A 423 -25.15 -0.25 23.66
N ARG A 424 -25.52 -1.27 24.44
CA ARG A 424 -26.51 -1.15 25.52
C ARG A 424 -25.91 -0.83 26.88
N TYR A 425 -24.61 -1.04 27.05
CA TYR A 425 -23.93 -0.94 28.33
C TYR A 425 -22.61 -0.17 28.22
N ILE A 426 -22.18 0.38 29.34
CA ILE A 426 -20.88 1.03 29.49
C ILE A 426 -20.19 0.47 30.73
N ALA A 427 -18.94 0.05 30.57
CA ALA A 427 -18.05 -0.22 31.68
C ALA A 427 -17.09 0.96 31.88
N THR A 428 -16.97 1.42 33.13
CA THR A 428 -16.08 2.51 33.50
C THR A 428 -15.61 2.33 34.93
N GLU A 429 -14.38 2.71 35.21
CA GLU A 429 -13.88 2.72 36.57
C GLU A 429 -14.48 3.89 37.36
N SER A 430 -14.61 3.71 38.67
CA SER A 430 -14.96 4.75 39.61
C SER A 430 -13.84 5.78 39.73
N GLY A 431 -14.17 7.04 40.02
CA GLY A 431 -13.15 8.07 40.24
C GLY A 431 -12.22 7.77 41.41
N ASP A 432 -12.69 6.96 42.35
CA ASP A 432 -11.93 6.41 43.46
C ASP A 432 -11.35 5.02 43.17
N HIS A 433 -11.33 4.49 41.94
CA HIS A 433 -10.71 3.20 41.53
C HIS A 433 -11.09 1.93 42.31
N GLN A 434 -11.96 2.04 43.31
CA GLN A 434 -12.43 0.93 44.11
C GLN A 434 -13.40 0.05 43.33
N TRP A 435 -14.11 0.62 42.36
CA TRP A 435 -15.22 -0.05 41.70
C TRP A 435 -15.08 0.05 40.19
N LEU A 436 -15.17 -1.10 39.51
CA LEU A 436 -15.55 -1.11 38.11
C LEU A 436 -17.08 -1.07 38.03
N ARG A 437 -17.63 -0.03 37.40
CA ARG A 437 -19.08 0.18 37.31
C ARG A 437 -19.61 -0.14 35.93
N PHE A 438 -20.82 -0.71 35.90
CA PHE A 438 -21.54 -1.07 34.69
C PHE A 438 -22.85 -0.29 34.65
N TYR A 439 -23.02 0.52 33.62
CA TYR A 439 -24.22 1.30 33.37
C TYR A 439 -24.99 0.74 32.19
N SER A 440 -26.33 0.77 32.23
CA SER A 440 -27.16 0.64 31.04
C SER A 440 -27.39 2.02 30.43
N PHE A 441 -27.48 2.04 29.11
CA PHE A 441 -27.84 3.22 28.35
C PHE A 441 -29.07 2.94 27.49
N ASP A 442 -30.09 3.78 27.61
CA ASP A 442 -31.38 3.63 26.92
C ASP A 442 -31.54 4.59 25.72
N GLY A 443 -30.48 5.31 25.37
CA GLY A 443 -30.51 6.37 24.35
C GLY A 443 -30.65 7.77 24.92
N ALA A 444 -30.89 7.93 26.23
CA ALA A 444 -31.02 9.21 26.91
C ALA A 444 -30.20 9.29 28.19
N GLU A 445 -30.24 8.28 29.06
CA GLU A 445 -29.66 8.34 30.40
C GLU A 445 -28.78 7.12 30.73
N LEU A 446 -27.87 7.31 31.69
CA LEU A 446 -27.05 6.24 32.26
C LEU A 446 -27.62 5.78 33.59
N ASN A 447 -27.91 4.49 33.70
CA ASN A 447 -28.41 3.88 34.93
C ASN A 447 -27.40 2.86 35.44
N LEU A 448 -26.94 3.01 36.69
CA LEU A 448 -26.00 2.05 37.30
C LEU A 448 -26.73 0.71 37.52
N ILE A 449 -26.21 -0.35 36.92
CA ILE A 449 -26.77 -1.70 37.05
C ILE A 449 -26.06 -2.44 38.18
N THR A 450 -24.73 -2.47 38.13
CA THR A 450 -23.91 -3.24 39.05
C THR A 450 -22.51 -2.66 39.14
N SER A 451 -21.75 -3.10 40.14
CA SER A 451 -20.36 -2.72 40.36
C SER A 451 -19.57 -3.95 40.80
N PHE A 452 -18.30 -4.00 40.40
CA PHE A 452 -17.37 -5.05 40.79
C PHE A 452 -16.25 -4.41 41.61
N GLU A 453 -16.02 -4.93 42.83
CA GLU A 453 -15.02 -4.37 43.74
C GLU A 453 -13.59 -4.74 43.31
N ASN A 454 -12.72 -3.76 43.40
CA ASN A 454 -11.29 -3.92 43.24
C ASN A 454 -10.68 -4.44 44.55
N ASP A 455 -10.40 -5.74 44.61
CA ASP A 455 -9.73 -6.39 45.75
C ASP A 455 -8.33 -5.82 46.07
N ALA A 456 -7.71 -5.08 45.14
CA ALA A 456 -6.41 -4.44 45.31
C ALA A 456 -6.46 -3.00 45.87
N TRP A 457 -7.67 -2.47 46.13
CA TRP A 457 -7.90 -1.07 46.53
C TRP A 457 -7.32 -0.67 47.90
N ASN A 458 -6.83 -1.62 48.71
CA ASN A 458 -6.32 -1.36 50.05
C ASN A 458 -4.80 -1.06 50.12
N THR A 459 -4.22 -0.48 49.06
CA THR A 459 -2.77 -0.28 49.00
C THR A 459 -2.45 1.20 48.94
N ALA A 460 -1.49 1.65 49.75
CA ALA A 460 -1.07 3.05 49.87
C ALA A 460 -0.42 3.63 48.58
N THR A 461 -0.59 2.95 47.45
CA THR A 461 -0.01 3.21 46.13
C THR A 461 -1.12 3.22 45.10
N ALA A 462 -1.33 4.36 44.42
CA ALA A 462 -2.34 4.50 43.38
C ALA A 462 -2.07 3.57 42.20
N ALA A 463 -3.14 3.09 41.54
CA ALA A 463 -3.02 2.38 40.27
C ALA A 463 -2.78 3.39 39.15
N TYR A 464 -1.63 3.30 38.48
CA TYR A 464 -1.25 4.28 37.46
C TYR A 464 -1.86 3.98 36.09
N TYR A 465 -2.24 2.73 35.81
CA TYR A 465 -2.66 2.29 34.48
C TYR A 465 -3.73 1.22 34.56
N ASN A 466 -4.85 1.49 33.90
CA ASN A 466 -5.93 0.55 33.75
C ASN A 466 -6.26 0.38 32.26
N THR A 467 -6.90 -0.72 31.91
CA THR A 467 -7.39 -1.00 30.57
C THR A 467 -8.65 -1.84 30.66
N LEU A 468 -9.62 -1.51 29.82
CA LEU A 468 -10.88 -2.22 29.67
C LEU A 468 -11.02 -2.62 28.21
N ASP A 469 -11.41 -3.87 27.98
CA ASP A 469 -11.77 -4.33 26.64
C ASP A 469 -12.79 -5.45 26.67
N TRP A 470 -13.89 -5.27 25.95
CA TRP A 470 -14.95 -6.26 25.86
C TRP A 470 -14.59 -7.33 24.84
N THR A 471 -14.91 -8.58 25.16
CA THR A 471 -15.04 -9.60 24.14
C THR A 471 -16.11 -9.17 23.11
N PRO A 472 -15.94 -9.49 21.82
CA PRO A 472 -16.89 -9.11 20.76
C PRO A 472 -18.33 -9.58 20.99
N ASN A 473 -18.53 -10.66 21.76
CA ASN A 473 -19.86 -11.15 22.11
C ASN A 473 -20.53 -10.40 23.27
N GLY A 474 -19.83 -9.44 23.90
CA GLY A 474 -20.32 -8.60 24.99
C GLY A 474 -20.50 -9.30 26.34
N LYS A 475 -20.09 -10.57 26.48
CA LYS A 475 -20.31 -11.35 27.71
C LYS A 475 -19.15 -11.26 28.69
N TYR A 476 -17.94 -11.03 28.20
CA TYR A 476 -16.75 -10.96 29.03
C TYR A 476 -16.01 -9.64 28.83
N LEU A 477 -15.41 -9.14 29.91
CA LEU A 477 -14.63 -7.91 29.94
C LEU A 477 -13.25 -8.22 30.53
N ALA A 478 -12.20 -7.91 29.80
CA ALA A 478 -10.85 -7.86 30.35
C ALA A 478 -10.69 -6.56 31.12
N TRP A 479 -10.28 -6.68 32.38
CA TRP A 479 -9.95 -5.56 33.24
C TRP A 479 -8.55 -5.78 33.78
N ALA A 480 -7.61 -4.96 33.31
CA ALA A 480 -6.24 -4.99 33.77
C ALA A 480 -5.93 -3.72 34.57
N ASN A 481 -5.19 -3.92 35.66
CA ASN A 481 -4.83 -2.87 36.60
C ASN A 481 -3.33 -2.92 36.95
N GLY A 482 -2.77 -1.77 37.30
CA GLY A 482 -1.35 -1.58 37.55
C GLY A 482 -1.03 -1.21 38.99
N PHE A 483 -1.34 -2.08 39.96
CA PHE A 483 -0.92 -1.87 41.35
C PHE A 483 0.51 -2.38 41.58
N GLU A 484 1.28 -1.69 42.43
CA GLU A 484 2.66 -2.02 42.79
C GLU A 484 2.78 -3.06 43.91
N THR A 485 1.72 -3.83 44.18
CA THR A 485 1.69 -4.75 45.32
C THR A 485 1.88 -6.21 44.90
N PRO A 486 2.86 -6.93 45.49
CA PRO A 486 2.98 -8.38 45.36
C PRO A 486 1.68 -9.05 45.80
N GLY A 487 1.17 -10.00 45.02
CA GLY A 487 -0.08 -10.70 45.36
C GLY A 487 -1.33 -10.24 44.59
N VAL A 488 -1.25 -9.14 43.82
CA VAL A 488 -2.38 -8.61 43.05
C VAL A 488 -2.51 -9.28 41.68
N TYR A 489 -3.76 -9.47 41.22
CA TYR A 489 -4.08 -10.00 39.89
C TYR A 489 -4.07 -8.88 38.84
N PRO A 490 -2.99 -8.70 38.06
CA PRO A 490 -2.86 -7.59 37.11
C PRO A 490 -3.86 -7.64 35.95
N LEU A 491 -4.55 -8.76 35.75
CA LEU A 491 -5.57 -8.94 34.73
C LEU A 491 -6.67 -9.89 35.24
N LYS A 492 -7.90 -9.42 35.19
CA LYS A 492 -9.13 -10.16 35.49
C LYS A 492 -10.00 -10.25 34.25
N ILE A 493 -10.62 -11.41 34.05
CA ILE A 493 -11.70 -11.60 33.09
C ILE A 493 -12.99 -11.68 33.86
N LEU A 494 -13.83 -10.68 33.65
CA LEU A 494 -15.15 -10.60 34.26
C LEU A 494 -16.18 -11.13 33.26
N TYR A 495 -17.24 -11.74 33.77
CA TYR A 495 -18.44 -12.07 33.01
C TYR A 495 -19.59 -11.19 33.43
N PHE A 496 -20.31 -10.67 32.45
CA PHE A 496 -21.45 -9.81 32.62
C PHE A 496 -22.65 -10.38 31.85
N ASP A 497 -23.77 -10.57 32.54
CA ASP A 497 -25.00 -11.12 31.95
C ASP A 497 -26.03 -10.05 31.55
N GLY A 498 -25.68 -8.77 31.67
CA GLY A 498 -26.60 -7.65 31.49
C GLY A 498 -27.15 -7.09 32.80
N THR A 499 -27.00 -7.82 33.92
CA THR A 499 -27.53 -7.45 35.25
C THR A 499 -26.51 -7.60 36.37
N THR A 500 -25.68 -8.63 36.32
CA THR A 500 -24.68 -8.94 37.34
C THR A 500 -23.31 -9.14 36.72
N VAL A 501 -22.28 -8.94 37.53
CA VAL A 501 -20.88 -9.13 37.15
C VAL A 501 -20.20 -10.10 38.10
N THR A 502 -19.46 -11.07 37.55
CA THR A 502 -18.71 -12.08 38.30
C THR A 502 -17.31 -12.25 37.71
N GLN A 503 -16.31 -12.56 38.54
CA GLN A 503 -14.98 -12.90 38.03
C GLN A 503 -14.98 -14.33 37.50
N ARG A 504 -14.47 -14.54 36.29
CA ARG A 504 -14.31 -15.86 35.68
C ARG A 504 -12.92 -16.43 35.93
N THR A 505 -11.91 -15.66 35.56
CA THR A 505 -10.51 -16.03 35.76
C THR A 505 -9.68 -14.78 35.96
N SER A 506 -8.50 -14.97 36.49
CA SER A 506 -7.47 -13.95 36.59
C SER A 506 -6.12 -14.56 36.23
N THR A 507 -5.18 -13.71 35.83
CA THR A 507 -3.77 -14.13 35.75
C THR A 507 -3.03 -13.57 36.94
N TYR A 508 -2.17 -14.40 37.52
CA TYR A 508 -1.26 -14.01 38.59
C TYR A 508 0.14 -13.83 38.03
N ASP A 509 0.89 -12.89 38.58
CA ASP A 509 2.34 -12.81 38.36
C ASP A 509 3.08 -12.85 39.68
N SER A 510 4.18 -13.61 39.73
CA SER A 510 4.86 -13.89 41.00
C SER A 510 5.54 -12.68 41.63
N VAL A 511 5.80 -11.61 40.87
CA VAL A 511 6.49 -10.41 41.36
C VAL A 511 6.04 -9.17 40.57
N GLY A 512 5.32 -8.24 41.22
CA GLY A 512 5.22 -6.81 40.84
C GLY A 512 4.86 -6.45 39.39
N ALA A 513 4.37 -7.39 38.57
CA ALA A 513 4.19 -7.19 37.15
C ALA A 513 2.91 -6.39 36.90
N LYS A 514 3.08 -5.15 36.45
CA LYS A 514 1.98 -4.27 36.04
C LYS A 514 1.47 -4.65 34.64
N CYS A 515 0.24 -4.27 34.30
CA CYS A 515 -0.37 -4.48 32.99
C CYS A 515 -0.85 -3.17 32.35
N TYR A 516 -0.20 -2.73 31.27
CA TYR A 516 -0.57 -1.48 30.56
C TYR A 516 -1.76 -1.62 29.61
N SER A 517 -1.91 -2.80 29.02
CA SER A 517 -2.86 -3.02 27.93
C SER A 517 -3.25 -4.48 27.90
N ALA A 518 -4.55 -4.73 27.78
CA ALA A 518 -5.09 -6.04 27.49
C ALA A 518 -6.20 -5.86 26.46
N GLN A 519 -6.06 -6.45 25.27
CA GLN A 519 -7.02 -6.30 24.18
C GLN A 519 -7.43 -7.65 23.60
N TRP A 520 -8.74 -7.86 23.50
CA TRP A 520 -9.31 -9.04 22.87
C TRP A 520 -9.11 -8.98 21.36
N SER A 521 -8.79 -10.14 20.80
CA SER A 521 -8.93 -10.36 19.36
C SER A 521 -10.39 -10.17 18.93
N SER A 522 -10.59 -9.81 17.67
CA SER A 522 -11.90 -9.69 17.02
C SER A 522 -12.75 -10.97 17.04
N THR A 523 -12.14 -12.11 17.34
CA THR A 523 -12.83 -13.40 17.55
C THR A 523 -13.28 -13.63 19.00
N GLY A 524 -12.75 -12.87 19.96
CA GLY A 524 -12.93 -13.08 21.39
C GLY A 524 -12.22 -14.31 21.97
N LYS A 525 -11.46 -15.05 21.15
CA LYS A 525 -10.76 -16.27 21.59
C LYS A 525 -9.37 -16.00 22.16
N TYR A 526 -8.74 -14.92 21.73
CA TYR A 526 -7.38 -14.57 22.14
C TYR A 526 -7.34 -13.21 22.79
N LEU A 527 -6.42 -13.03 23.73
CA LEU A 527 -6.21 -11.80 24.50
C LEU A 527 -4.73 -11.48 24.55
N THR A 528 -4.34 -10.29 24.07
CA THR A 528 -3.00 -9.76 24.30
C THR A 528 -2.89 -9.18 25.70
N ARG A 529 -1.71 -9.26 26.29
CA ARG A 529 -1.38 -8.62 27.57
C ARG A 529 0.00 -7.99 27.52
N ALA A 530 0.10 -6.70 27.83
CA ALA A 530 1.35 -6.01 28.08
C ALA A 530 1.88 -6.30 29.48
N ARG A 531 3.19 -6.55 29.59
CA ARG A 531 3.91 -6.65 30.87
C ARG A 531 4.89 -5.50 31.02
N LEU A 532 5.07 -5.06 32.26
CA LEU A 532 5.83 -3.85 32.63
C LEU A 532 7.12 -4.15 33.40
N ASP A 533 7.35 -5.40 33.74
CA ASP A 533 8.59 -5.90 34.34
C ASP A 533 9.75 -5.97 33.32
N TYR A 534 9.67 -5.21 32.23
CA TYR A 534 10.58 -5.24 31.08
C TYR A 534 10.66 -6.61 30.39
N SER A 535 9.65 -7.48 30.59
CA SER A 535 9.54 -8.75 29.90
C SER A 535 8.67 -8.68 28.63
N GLN A 536 8.57 -9.81 27.94
CA GLN A 536 7.82 -9.97 26.71
C GLN A 536 6.30 -9.82 26.92
N GLY A 537 5.61 -9.23 25.93
CA GLY A 537 4.16 -9.29 25.84
C GLY A 537 3.66 -10.73 25.72
N LEU A 538 2.39 -10.97 26.08
CA LEU A 538 1.79 -12.30 26.09
C LEU A 538 0.54 -12.37 25.22
N ILE A 539 0.27 -13.55 24.65
CA ILE A 539 -1.01 -13.89 24.04
C ILE A 539 -1.59 -15.09 24.76
N TYR A 540 -2.79 -14.92 25.31
CA TYR A 540 -3.57 -15.99 25.91
C TYR A 540 -4.67 -16.45 24.97
N TYR A 541 -5.01 -17.74 25.04
CA TYR A 541 -6.26 -18.30 24.56
C TYR A 541 -7.26 -18.40 25.73
N PHE A 542 -8.49 -18.00 25.48
CA PHE A 542 -9.60 -18.08 26.41
C PHE A 542 -10.62 -19.12 25.94
N ASP A 543 -10.85 -20.13 26.77
CA ASP A 543 -11.79 -21.22 26.48
C ASP A 543 -13.23 -20.93 26.93
N GLY A 544 -13.47 -19.76 27.54
CA GLY A 544 -14.75 -19.38 28.16
C GLY A 544 -14.73 -19.39 29.68
N GLU A 545 -13.76 -20.08 30.28
CA GLU A 545 -13.57 -20.18 31.73
C GLU A 545 -12.14 -19.76 32.14
N ASN A 546 -11.10 -20.24 31.46
CA ASN A 546 -9.70 -20.07 31.83
C ASN A 546 -8.87 -19.42 30.71
N LEU A 547 -7.77 -18.78 31.11
CA LEU A 547 -6.73 -18.29 30.21
C LEU A 547 -5.57 -19.29 30.15
N SER A 548 -5.12 -19.63 28.95
CA SER A 548 -3.94 -20.46 28.70
C SER A 548 -2.94 -19.71 27.83
N LEU A 549 -1.66 -19.69 28.22
CA LEU A 549 -0.63 -18.97 27.47
C LEU A 549 -0.38 -19.70 26.14
N VAL A 550 -0.44 -18.96 25.03
CA VAL A 550 -0.20 -19.49 23.67
C VAL A 550 1.22 -19.17 23.22
N THR A 551 1.58 -17.88 23.22
CA THR A 551 2.88 -17.40 22.75
C THR A 551 3.23 -16.06 23.39
N THR A 552 4.49 -15.65 23.25
CA THR A 552 5.01 -14.36 23.69
C THR A 552 5.50 -13.52 22.52
N PHE A 553 5.53 -12.20 22.69
CA PHE A 553 6.18 -11.29 21.75
C PHE A 553 7.70 -11.36 21.92
N THR A 554 8.47 -11.06 20.88
CA THR A 554 9.94 -11.11 20.96
C THR A 554 10.53 -9.95 21.76
N GLU A 555 9.81 -8.83 21.82
CA GLU A 555 10.22 -7.58 22.47
C GLU A 555 9.16 -7.07 23.44
N GLN A 556 9.51 -6.01 24.15
CA GLN A 556 8.60 -5.28 25.02
C GLN A 556 7.71 -4.35 24.20
N TYR A 557 6.39 -4.47 24.38
CA TYR A 557 5.43 -3.47 23.92
C TYR A 557 4.48 -3.10 25.05
N GLU A 558 4.15 -1.80 25.13
CA GLU A 558 3.26 -1.23 26.13
C GLU A 558 1.79 -1.35 25.72
N ARG A 559 1.52 -1.35 24.42
CA ARG A 559 0.16 -1.30 23.88
C ARG A 559 0.01 -2.27 22.73
N TYR A 560 -1.16 -2.86 22.67
CA TYR A 560 -1.59 -3.71 21.58
C TYR A 560 -2.93 -3.24 21.06
N ASP A 561 -3.22 -3.55 19.81
CA ASP A 561 -4.57 -3.49 19.26
C ASP A 561 -4.68 -4.54 18.15
N TRP A 562 -5.89 -5.09 17.99
CA TRP A 562 -6.15 -6.15 17.02
C TRP A 562 -6.82 -5.58 15.79
N SER A 563 -6.44 -6.11 14.63
CA SER A 563 -7.22 -5.89 13.41
C SER A 563 -8.63 -6.49 13.56
N PHE A 564 -9.62 -5.78 13.01
CA PHE A 564 -11.00 -6.24 13.01
C PHE A 564 -11.28 -7.26 11.90
N LYS A 565 -10.57 -7.19 10.77
CA LYS A 565 -10.82 -8.06 9.61
C LYS A 565 -9.81 -9.19 9.47
N THR A 566 -8.68 -9.09 10.14
CA THR A 566 -7.54 -10.00 9.94
C THR A 566 -6.96 -10.44 11.29
N ASN A 567 -6.11 -11.46 11.29
CA ASN A 567 -5.42 -11.91 12.51
C ASN A 567 -4.13 -11.13 12.77
N HIS A 568 -4.11 -9.85 12.43
CA HIS A 568 -2.96 -8.98 12.66
C HIS A 568 -3.05 -8.33 14.03
N ILE A 569 -1.87 -8.17 14.65
CA ILE A 569 -1.69 -7.49 15.92
C ILE A 569 -0.70 -6.36 15.72
N PHE A 570 -1.10 -5.19 16.17
CA PHE A 570 -0.26 -4.00 16.20
C PHE A 570 0.27 -3.84 17.61
N ALA A 571 1.56 -3.56 17.73
CA ALA A 571 2.23 -3.44 19.02
C ALA A 571 3.15 -2.22 19.04
N SER A 572 3.09 -1.39 20.10
CA SER A 572 3.90 -0.17 20.20
C SER A 572 4.69 -0.06 21.50
N TYR A 573 5.88 0.53 21.39
CA TYR A 573 6.75 0.90 22.51
C TYR A 573 7.52 2.18 22.19
N GLY A 574 7.42 3.23 23.03
CA GLY A 574 8.06 4.51 22.73
C GLY A 574 7.67 5.01 21.33
N GLY A 575 8.65 5.35 20.48
CA GLY A 575 8.42 5.80 19.09
C GLY A 575 8.08 4.69 18.07
N LYS A 576 8.12 3.42 18.49
CA LYS A 576 8.07 2.26 17.61
C LYS A 576 6.66 1.68 17.51
N LEU A 577 6.27 1.27 16.30
CA LEU A 577 5.08 0.48 16.01
C LEU A 577 5.46 -0.69 15.09
N ASP A 578 5.20 -1.91 15.55
CA ASP A 578 5.41 -3.15 14.82
C ASP A 578 4.08 -3.85 14.51
N ILE A 579 4.07 -4.62 13.43
CA ILE A 579 2.90 -5.37 12.98
C ILE A 579 3.27 -6.85 12.91
N PHE A 580 2.44 -7.66 13.56
CA PHE A 580 2.56 -9.11 13.59
C PHE A 580 1.34 -9.76 12.95
N ARG A 581 1.57 -10.88 12.28
CA ARG A 581 0.53 -11.84 11.93
C ARG A 581 0.47 -12.92 12.99
N PHE A 582 -0.71 -13.21 13.48
CA PHE A 582 -0.94 -14.30 14.40
C PHE A 582 -1.76 -15.40 13.71
N ASN A 583 -1.26 -16.64 13.70
CA ASN A 583 -1.95 -17.75 13.04
C ASN A 583 -2.79 -18.62 14.00
N GLY A 584 -2.90 -18.21 15.27
CA GLY A 584 -3.56 -18.98 16.34
C GLY A 584 -2.60 -19.71 17.27
N GLU A 585 -1.33 -19.86 16.86
CA GLU A 585 -0.28 -20.55 17.63
C GLU A 585 0.99 -19.70 17.77
N ALA A 586 1.43 -19.07 16.70
CA ALA A 586 2.69 -18.32 16.62
C ALA A 586 2.51 -16.92 16.02
N LEU A 587 3.44 -16.04 16.38
CA LEU A 587 3.58 -14.70 15.83
C LEU A 587 4.62 -14.69 14.71
N THR A 588 4.25 -14.14 13.55
CA THR A 588 5.17 -13.83 12.46
C THR A 588 5.24 -12.32 12.30
N PRO A 589 6.42 -11.69 12.47
CA PRO A 589 6.56 -10.26 12.21
C PRO A 589 6.36 -9.99 10.71
N ILE A 590 5.59 -8.96 10.37
CA ILE A 590 5.38 -8.53 8.98
C ILE A 590 6.15 -7.26 8.68
N SER A 591 6.22 -6.36 9.67
CA SER A 591 6.79 -5.04 9.48
C SER A 591 7.35 -4.53 10.79
N TYR A 592 8.59 -4.07 10.72
CA TYR A 592 9.33 -3.48 11.83
C TYR A 592 9.47 -1.97 11.65
N ASN A 593 9.43 -1.24 12.76
CA ASN A 593 9.69 0.19 12.84
C ASN A 593 8.88 0.99 11.81
N VAL A 594 7.55 0.79 11.79
CA VAL A 594 6.67 1.58 10.91
C VAL A 594 6.78 3.08 11.23
N PHE A 595 7.22 3.40 12.45
CA PHE A 595 7.53 4.73 12.93
C PHE A 595 8.90 4.71 13.61
N ASP A 596 9.76 5.63 13.19
CA ASP A 596 10.93 6.05 13.95
C ASP A 596 10.80 7.57 14.09
N THR A 597 9.99 8.00 15.06
CA THR A 597 9.93 9.40 15.43
C THR A 597 10.75 9.60 16.68
N THR A 598 11.60 10.63 16.68
CA THR A 598 12.36 11.05 17.86
C THR A 598 11.48 11.50 19.03
N GLU A 599 10.17 11.64 18.80
CA GLU A 599 9.21 12.25 19.73
C GLU A 599 8.27 11.25 20.42
N GLY A 600 8.40 9.93 20.19
CA GLY A 600 7.59 8.91 20.89
C GLY A 600 6.12 8.85 20.43
N LEU A 601 5.51 7.66 20.49
CA LEU A 601 4.08 7.44 20.26
C LEU A 601 3.34 7.46 21.60
N SER A 602 2.34 8.33 21.74
CA SER A 602 1.54 8.42 22.96
C SER A 602 0.34 7.47 22.96
N ARG A 603 -0.36 7.34 21.81
CA ARG A 603 -1.52 6.43 21.60
C ARG A 603 -1.61 5.99 20.13
N PHE A 604 -2.18 4.81 19.88
CA PHE A 604 -2.65 4.39 18.55
C PHE A 604 -3.97 3.63 18.66
N LYS A 605 -4.74 3.59 17.57
CA LYS A 605 -5.98 2.80 17.47
C LYS A 605 -6.16 2.26 16.05
N ILE A 606 -6.51 0.99 15.93
CA ILE A 606 -6.94 0.36 14.68
C ILE A 606 -8.44 0.53 14.53
N SER A 607 -8.88 1.03 13.38
CA SER A 607 -10.29 1.17 13.05
C SER A 607 -10.87 -0.14 12.50
N HIS A 608 -12.20 -0.20 12.43
CA HIS A 608 -12.92 -1.33 11.85
C HIS A 608 -12.59 -1.60 10.38
N ASP A 609 -12.09 -0.60 9.64
CA ASP A 609 -11.67 -0.77 8.25
C ASP A 609 -10.21 -1.19 8.08
N ASP A 610 -9.50 -1.44 9.19
CA ASP A 610 -8.05 -1.67 9.31
C ASP A 610 -7.18 -0.49 8.84
N THR A 611 -7.75 0.72 8.81
CA THR A 611 -6.90 1.92 8.88
C THR A 611 -6.47 2.15 10.32
N PHE A 612 -5.37 2.85 10.53
CA PHE A 612 -4.88 3.08 11.87
C PHE A 612 -4.50 4.54 12.07
N LEU A 613 -4.89 5.04 13.24
CA LEU A 613 -4.54 6.38 13.67
C LEU A 613 -3.47 6.29 14.73
N VAL A 614 -2.44 7.14 14.59
CA VAL A 614 -1.34 7.26 15.53
C VAL A 614 -1.25 8.70 16.01
N ILE A 615 -1.04 8.85 17.31
CA ILE A 615 -0.80 10.13 17.96
C ILE A 615 0.59 10.05 18.60
N GLY A 616 1.50 10.92 18.17
CA GLY A 616 2.77 11.18 18.85
C GLY A 616 2.62 12.25 19.93
N PHE A 617 3.66 12.50 20.72
CA PHE A 617 3.65 13.58 21.73
C PHE A 617 3.55 15.01 21.13
N SER A 618 3.51 15.13 19.80
CA SER A 618 3.61 16.39 19.05
C SER A 618 2.85 16.41 17.71
N ILE A 619 2.44 15.26 17.15
CA ILE A 619 1.92 15.14 15.76
C ILE A 619 0.77 14.12 15.69
N LEU A 620 -0.26 14.45 14.89
CA LEU A 620 -1.33 13.53 14.49
C LEU A 620 -1.08 13.03 13.06
N ALA A 621 -1.12 11.72 12.84
CA ALA A 621 -0.89 11.15 11.51
C ALA A 621 -1.78 9.95 11.21
N ARG A 622 -2.26 9.87 9.96
CA ARG A 622 -3.12 8.79 9.47
C ARG A 622 -2.31 7.85 8.59
N TYR A 623 -2.52 6.55 8.81
CA TYR A 623 -1.92 5.51 7.99
C TYR A 623 -2.98 4.50 7.61
N LYS A 624 -2.90 4.03 6.37
CA LYS A 624 -3.70 2.91 5.89
C LYS A 624 -2.75 1.75 5.69
N ALA A 625 -2.83 0.73 6.54
CA ALA A 625 -2.21 -0.55 6.25
C ALA A 625 -3.12 -1.28 5.27
N LEU A 626 -2.64 -1.59 4.07
CA LEU A 626 -3.33 -2.53 3.19
C LEU A 626 -3.03 -3.95 3.66
N LEU A 627 -3.72 -4.38 4.71
CA LEU A 627 -3.67 -5.76 5.22
C LEU A 627 -4.76 -6.56 4.51
N SER A 628 -4.35 -7.40 3.54
CA SER A 628 -5.30 -8.27 2.85
C SER A 628 -5.76 -9.41 3.76
N SER A 629 -7.06 -9.68 3.80
CA SER A 629 -7.69 -10.74 4.58
C SER A 629 -7.58 -12.14 3.99
N THR A 630 -6.76 -12.38 2.97
CA THR A 630 -6.63 -13.71 2.35
C THR A 630 -5.64 -14.58 3.09
N ASP A 631 -5.99 -14.90 4.34
CA ASP A 631 -5.62 -16.16 4.94
C ASP A 631 -6.87 -16.95 5.26
N ILE A 632 -6.90 -18.17 4.72
CA ILE A 632 -7.83 -19.28 5.00
C ILE A 632 -8.86 -19.57 3.86
N ALA A 633 -8.62 -20.73 3.23
CA ALA A 633 -9.60 -21.70 2.72
C ALA A 633 -10.17 -21.64 1.27
N SER A 634 -9.35 -21.45 0.24
CA SER A 634 -9.76 -21.90 -1.12
C SER A 634 -8.66 -22.38 -2.09
N LYS A 635 -7.44 -22.69 -1.65
CA LYS A 635 -6.46 -23.41 -2.49
C LYS A 635 -6.36 -24.88 -2.08
N LEU A 636 -7.41 -25.62 -2.40
CA LEU A 636 -7.36 -27.07 -2.55
C LEU A 636 -8.07 -27.45 -3.85
N SER A 637 -7.36 -27.30 -4.96
CA SER A 637 -7.48 -28.26 -6.05
C SER A 637 -6.08 -28.49 -6.63
N LEU A 638 -5.45 -29.55 -6.14
CA LEU A 638 -4.34 -30.21 -6.80
C LEU A 638 -4.94 -30.95 -8.00
N GLN A 639 -4.87 -30.37 -9.19
CA GLN A 639 -4.87 -31.15 -10.43
C GLN A 639 -3.76 -30.62 -11.34
N ASN A 640 -2.77 -31.51 -11.57
CA ASN A 640 -1.71 -31.46 -12.57
C ASN A 640 -0.37 -30.78 -12.21
N ALA A 641 0.17 -31.06 -11.03
CA ALA A 641 1.64 -31.03 -10.85
C ALA A 641 2.22 -32.41 -11.18
N ASN A 642 2.94 -32.52 -12.31
CA ASN A 642 3.80 -33.67 -12.59
C ASN A 642 4.97 -33.65 -11.60
N LEU A 643 5.02 -34.64 -10.71
CA LEU A 643 6.15 -34.94 -9.85
C LEU A 643 7.28 -35.58 -10.66
N ASN A 644 8.44 -34.92 -10.74
CA ASN A 644 9.71 -35.58 -11.02
C ASN A 644 10.36 -35.96 -9.68
N LEU A 645 10.09 -37.19 -9.22
CA LEU A 645 10.79 -37.81 -8.11
C LEU A 645 12.10 -38.42 -8.64
N ASN A 646 13.24 -37.88 -8.23
CA ASN A 646 14.51 -38.57 -8.40
C ASN A 646 14.61 -39.67 -7.33
N SER A 647 14.80 -40.90 -7.81
CA SER A 647 14.92 -42.13 -7.05
C SER A 647 16.08 -42.08 -6.07
N ASN A 648 15.83 -42.29 -4.78
CA ASN A 648 16.59 -43.18 -3.90
C ASN A 648 15.95 -43.24 -2.50
N ASN A 649 15.37 -44.41 -2.16
CA ASN A 649 15.02 -44.91 -0.81
C ASN A 649 13.96 -44.12 -0.02
N THR A 650 12.83 -44.65 0.46
CA THR A 650 12.24 -46.00 0.49
C THR A 650 10.81 -45.88 1.05
N THR A 651 9.88 -46.65 0.47
CA THR A 651 8.68 -47.28 1.06
C THR A 651 7.49 -46.46 1.62
N LEU A 652 6.40 -46.56 0.85
CA LEU A 652 4.98 -46.47 1.21
C LEU A 652 4.60 -47.21 2.51
N TYR A 653 3.59 -46.69 3.23
CA TYR A 653 2.40 -47.48 3.57
C TYR A 653 1.14 -46.61 3.55
N ASN A 654 0.16 -47.07 2.77
CA ASN A 654 -1.15 -46.48 2.56
C ASN A 654 -2.17 -47.23 3.44
N LYS A 655 -3.04 -46.54 4.19
CA LYS A 655 -4.29 -47.14 4.71
C LYS A 655 -5.35 -46.08 5.04
N THR A 656 -6.20 -45.83 4.05
CA THR A 656 -7.68 -45.78 4.08
C THR A 656 -8.40 -45.25 5.33
N LEU A 657 -9.28 -44.25 5.16
CA LEU A 657 -10.72 -44.19 5.51
C LEU A 657 -11.17 -42.71 5.38
N ARG A 658 -12.00 -42.34 4.39
CA ARG A 658 -13.47 -42.34 4.38
C ARG A 658 -14.09 -41.55 5.55
N THR A 659 -14.99 -40.64 5.17
CA THR A 659 -16.06 -39.97 5.94
C THR A 659 -15.65 -39.02 7.07
N LEU A 660 -15.62 -37.71 6.78
CA LEU A 660 -16.67 -36.72 7.12
C LEU A 660 -16.38 -35.39 6.43
#